data_AF-A0A2E0XYG1-F1
#
_entry.id   AF-A0A2E0XYG1-F1
#
_cell.length_a   1.000
_cell.length_b   1.000
_cell.length_c   1.000
_cell.angle_alpha   90.00
_cell.angle_beta   90.00
_cell.angle_gamma   90.00
#
_symmetry.space_group_name_H-M   'P 1'
#
loop_
_entity.id
_entity.type
_entity.pdbx_description
1 polymer ?
#
loop_
_entity_poly.entity_id
_entity_poly.type
_entity_poly.pdbx_seq_one_letter_code
_entity_poly.pdbx_strand_id
1 'polypeptide(L)'
;MVTGISWAQQPADAETNLKDFVHYALVANADLAEAHAKALLDSASNEQLASMVDDDSKLRERLRRAIDWARRVPQLEETVSELSNRIEAGRVMLGHDPQRIKEAVAMLDGTRREQLLARGRLVAAGEYAVPALVEVVVDDRTDERVRWNAEQILKEIGREAVTPLSVAVHNVPAEDQKRLIMIMDQIRYLHAAPALAEIASSKDTPMEVKVAAQNALDSLGVSPDASPGELYSELAGMYFQEREELIADPQGSVNNIWHWDEHGGLMSKAVPTRIYAPIMAMKSAESAMAYEPSDQSALAIYVAANLRRENRLNGAEDTYTGTDGYSPQFHATYYGPGIGQDVLVLGLDSGDTPLIRDALVGLAATSGQSNLFGRYADREPLVDALQYPDRRVQFESALVLARALPDQSFPASNRVIPLLASALRTGGEEYAIVIADAVEDRQAMQSKLESLGFTVLGTDRSVARLGDTISQSPGIDLAVVLPLTLDGGEQTIKDLRSTAGTINTPVLFSIPTGDLPSYHTEFDRDRKVAMIRSGASDDAFSASVDSLLEDASGGRLTEIDANIYAIESLDALKSVSLVRPAAYNMADAEPTLILALEERKDATRMMVAEILANTDSPSAQRALLDAALDPSAGNERVELLNYAASSIRRYGDYATDAEVAELNNLIERTGGPVADAAANVRGALDRNTTGHLIVGQGS
;
A
#
# COMPACT_ATOMS: atom_id res chain seq x y z
N MET A 1 47.68 31.66 45.61
CA MET A 1 46.31 31.49 46.14
C MET A 1 45.50 32.72 45.77
N VAL A 2 44.78 32.65 44.65
CA VAL A 2 43.59 33.45 44.39
C VAL A 2 42.62 32.47 43.74
N THR A 3 41.62 32.07 44.52
CA THR A 3 40.57 31.11 44.15
C THR A 3 39.54 31.80 43.27
N GLY A 4 39.43 31.36 42.01
CA GLY A 4 38.32 31.72 41.13
C GLY A 4 37.08 30.91 41.53
N ILE A 5 36.00 31.62 41.86
CA ILE A 5 34.69 31.05 42.14
C ILE A 5 34.05 30.68 40.80
N SER A 6 33.89 29.37 40.57
CA SER A 6 33.03 28.82 39.52
C SER A 6 31.58 28.96 39.98
N TRP A 7 30.79 29.77 39.28
CA TRP A 7 29.34 29.79 39.43
C TRP A 7 28.77 28.69 38.55
N ALA A 8 28.53 27.51 39.13
CA ALA A 8 27.63 26.54 38.52
C ALA A 8 26.21 27.13 38.60
N GLN A 9 25.71 27.64 37.47
CA GLN A 9 24.29 28.02 37.33
C GLN A 9 23.45 26.75 37.57
N GLN A 10 22.50 26.84 38.50
CA GLN A 10 21.38 25.90 38.56
C GLN A 10 20.72 25.84 37.17
N PRO A 11 20.24 24.67 36.72
CA PRO A 11 19.44 24.62 35.50
C PRO A 11 18.25 25.56 35.69
N ALA A 12 18.20 26.60 34.87
CA ALA A 12 17.08 27.54 34.87
C ALA A 12 15.79 26.77 34.53
N ASP A 13 14.66 27.20 35.09
CA ASP A 13 13.38 26.59 34.76
C ASP A 13 13.00 26.88 33.29
N ALA A 14 12.11 26.06 32.72
CA ALA A 14 11.75 26.13 31.31
C ALA A 14 11.26 27.52 30.86
N GLU A 15 10.53 28.24 31.72
CA GLU A 15 10.08 29.60 31.41
C GLU A 15 11.25 30.59 31.31
N THR A 16 12.25 30.47 32.20
CA THR A 16 13.48 31.28 32.13
C THR A 16 14.30 30.92 30.90
N ASN A 17 14.48 29.63 30.58
CA ASN A 17 15.19 29.22 29.36
C ASN A 17 14.53 29.74 28.08
N LEU A 18 13.19 29.76 28.01
CA LEU A 18 12.47 30.33 26.87
C LEU A 18 12.71 31.85 26.77
N LYS A 19 12.62 32.59 27.88
CA LYS A 19 12.88 34.03 27.89
C LYS A 19 14.33 34.36 27.53
N ASP A 20 15.27 33.56 28.01
CA ASP A 20 16.71 33.74 27.77
C ASP A 20 17.07 33.37 26.33
N PHE A 21 16.52 32.28 25.77
CA PHE A 21 16.62 31.98 24.33
C PHE A 21 16.16 33.18 23.50
N VAL A 22 14.95 33.69 23.75
CA VAL A 22 14.40 34.84 23.04
C VAL A 22 15.28 36.08 23.22
N HIS A 23 15.82 36.32 24.41
CA HIS A 23 16.73 37.43 24.66
C HIS A 23 18.03 37.31 23.87
N TYR A 24 18.74 36.18 23.99
CA TYR A 24 20.04 35.95 23.36
C TYR A 24 19.95 35.88 21.84
N ALA A 25 18.89 35.31 21.29
CA ALA A 25 18.61 35.35 19.86
C ALA A 25 18.41 36.79 19.36
N LEU A 26 17.64 37.61 20.08
CA LEU A 26 17.40 39.01 19.67
C LEU A 26 18.63 39.92 19.81
N VAL A 27 19.63 39.54 20.63
CA VAL A 27 20.93 40.23 20.70
C VAL A 27 22.02 39.53 19.88
N ALA A 28 21.64 38.57 19.04
CA ALA A 28 22.49 37.82 18.12
C ALA A 28 23.65 37.05 18.79
N ASN A 29 23.45 36.54 20.01
CA ASN A 29 24.39 35.65 20.69
C ASN A 29 24.02 34.19 20.44
N ALA A 30 24.64 33.57 19.42
CA ALA A 30 24.28 32.24 18.95
C ALA A 30 24.56 31.13 19.98
N ASP A 31 25.71 31.15 20.66
CA ASP A 31 26.10 30.10 21.61
C ASP A 31 25.15 30.04 22.82
N LEU A 32 24.81 31.19 23.40
CA LEU A 32 23.88 31.25 24.52
C LEU A 32 22.44 30.94 24.08
N ALA A 33 22.02 31.42 22.91
CA ALA A 33 20.72 31.07 22.36
C ALA A 33 20.59 29.55 22.15
N GLU A 34 21.63 28.89 21.62
CA GLU A 34 21.64 27.45 21.40
C GLU A 34 21.57 26.68 22.73
N ALA A 35 22.39 27.08 23.70
CA ALA A 35 22.42 26.45 25.01
C ALA A 35 21.05 26.51 25.71
N HIS A 36 20.39 27.66 25.68
CA HIS A 36 19.06 27.81 26.28
C HIS A 36 17.95 27.13 25.48
N ALA A 37 18.04 27.11 24.14
CA ALA A 37 17.08 26.36 23.31
C ALA A 37 17.20 24.85 23.55
N LYS A 38 18.43 24.30 23.62
CA LYS A 38 18.65 22.88 23.96
C LYS A 38 18.19 22.55 25.38
N ALA A 39 18.55 23.37 26.36
CA ALA A 39 18.07 23.20 27.74
C ALA A 39 16.53 23.24 27.83
N LEU A 40 15.89 24.08 27.02
CA LEU A 40 14.45 24.16 26.91
C LEU A 40 13.84 22.88 26.29
N LEU A 41 14.43 22.37 25.20
CA LEU A 41 14.03 21.12 24.58
C LEU A 41 14.22 19.92 25.52
N ASP A 42 15.28 19.88 26.30
CA ASP A 42 15.53 18.77 27.22
C ASP A 42 14.58 18.75 28.43
N SER A 43 14.02 19.91 28.81
CA SER A 43 13.31 20.06 30.10
C SER A 43 11.80 20.31 30.02
N ALA A 44 11.28 20.85 28.91
CA ALA A 44 9.87 21.18 28.76
C ALA A 44 9.15 20.15 27.89
N SER A 45 7.92 19.76 28.26
CA SER A 45 6.99 19.08 27.35
C SER A 45 6.48 20.03 26.28
N ASN A 46 5.96 19.48 25.18
CA ASN A 46 5.42 20.28 24.07
C ASN A 46 4.27 21.19 24.56
N GLU A 47 3.39 20.66 25.40
CA GLU A 47 2.26 21.35 26.03
C GLU A 47 2.73 22.49 26.94
N GLN A 48 3.79 22.27 27.72
CA GLN A 48 4.38 23.33 28.54
C GLN A 48 4.94 24.45 27.67
N LEU A 49 5.66 24.11 26.59
CA LEU A 49 6.19 25.08 25.63
C LEU A 49 5.07 25.92 25.00
N ALA A 50 4.04 25.26 24.50
CA ALA A 50 2.88 25.91 23.90
C ALA A 50 2.17 26.85 24.90
N SER A 51 1.91 26.39 26.13
CA SER A 51 1.25 27.23 27.15
C SER A 51 2.09 28.46 27.50
N MET A 52 3.40 28.29 27.75
CA MET A 52 4.28 29.42 28.08
C MET A 52 4.31 30.49 26.98
N VAL A 53 4.31 30.07 25.72
CA VAL A 53 4.28 30.98 24.57
C VAL A 53 2.91 31.64 24.42
N ASP A 54 1.85 30.89 24.66
CA ASP A 54 0.51 31.36 24.35
C ASP A 54 -0.12 32.23 25.44
N ASP A 55 0.29 32.05 26.70
CA ASP A 55 -0.17 32.81 27.86
C ASP A 55 0.39 34.25 27.89
N ASP A 56 1.49 34.55 27.18
CA ASP A 56 2.08 35.89 27.07
C ASP A 56 2.20 36.35 25.60
N SER A 57 1.28 37.22 25.17
CA SER A 57 1.26 37.82 23.83
C SER A 57 2.56 38.56 23.44
N LYS A 58 3.26 39.16 24.41
CA LYS A 58 4.51 39.89 24.15
C LYS A 58 5.66 38.93 23.95
N LEU A 59 5.68 37.83 24.72
CA LEU A 59 6.66 36.76 24.54
C LEU A 59 6.49 36.11 23.17
N ARG A 60 5.26 35.80 22.75
CA ARG A 60 4.95 35.23 21.44
C ARG A 60 5.53 36.04 20.28
N GLU A 61 5.29 37.35 20.25
CA GLU A 61 5.80 38.22 19.17
C GLU A 61 7.33 38.38 19.20
N ARG A 62 7.94 38.34 20.39
CA ARG A 62 9.41 38.35 20.52
C ARG A 62 10.03 37.03 20.08
N LEU A 63 9.38 35.91 20.40
CA LEU A 63 9.80 34.58 20.01
C LEU A 63 9.76 34.40 18.49
N ARG A 64 8.70 34.88 17.82
CA ARG A 64 8.61 34.86 16.35
C ARG A 64 9.83 35.51 15.71
N ARG A 65 10.20 36.71 16.17
CA ARG A 65 11.40 37.43 15.69
C ARG A 65 12.71 36.72 16.02
N ALA A 66 12.79 36.09 17.19
CA ALA A 66 13.96 35.30 17.59
C ALA A 66 14.15 34.06 16.68
N ILE A 67 13.06 33.34 16.39
CA ILE A 67 13.05 32.17 15.50
C ILE A 67 13.43 32.58 14.07
N ASP A 68 12.85 33.67 13.54
CA ASP A 68 13.14 34.15 12.18
C ASP A 68 14.63 34.47 11.98
N TRP A 69 15.28 35.02 13.00
CA TRP A 69 16.72 35.26 12.98
C TRP A 69 17.50 33.95 13.08
N ALA A 70 17.16 33.10 14.06
CA ALA A 70 17.92 31.89 14.35
C ALA A 70 17.86 30.83 13.24
N ARG A 71 16.76 30.77 12.46
CA ARG A 71 16.66 29.95 11.25
C ARG A 71 17.70 30.28 10.19
N ARG A 72 18.29 31.49 10.22
CA ARG A 72 19.33 31.94 9.27
C ARG A 72 20.75 31.72 9.80
N VAL A 73 20.89 31.15 11.00
CA VAL A 73 22.17 30.87 11.65
C VAL A 73 22.40 29.35 11.57
N PRO A 74 23.40 28.86 10.81
CA PRO A 74 23.57 27.43 10.55
C PRO A 74 23.65 26.54 11.79
N GLN A 75 24.25 27.05 12.88
CA GLN A 75 24.39 26.32 14.15
C GLN A 75 23.06 26.21 14.92
N LEU A 76 22.09 27.08 14.67
CA LEU A 76 20.82 27.12 15.40
C LEU A 76 19.64 26.52 14.62
N GLU A 77 19.79 26.32 13.31
CA GLU A 77 18.71 25.96 12.41
C GLU A 77 17.94 24.71 12.86
N GLU A 78 18.66 23.62 13.14
CA GLU A 78 18.07 22.35 13.59
C GLU A 78 17.36 22.51 14.93
N THR A 79 18.05 23.10 15.92
CA THR A 79 17.52 23.29 17.28
C THR A 79 16.26 24.15 17.30
N VAL A 80 16.22 25.21 16.49
CA VAL A 80 15.09 26.14 16.45
C VAL A 80 13.94 25.63 15.60
N SER A 81 14.24 24.81 14.59
CA SER A 81 13.21 24.06 13.85
C SER A 81 12.51 23.08 14.79
N GLU A 82 13.26 22.31 15.57
CA GLU A 82 12.72 21.40 16.57
C GLU A 82 11.90 22.15 17.64
N LEU A 83 12.41 23.26 18.17
CA LEU A 83 11.67 24.09 19.13
C LEU A 83 10.35 24.60 18.55
N SER A 84 10.35 25.07 17.30
CA SER A 84 9.13 25.52 16.61
C SER A 84 8.14 24.37 16.48
N ASN A 85 8.60 23.19 16.04
CA ASN A 85 7.78 22.01 15.84
C ASN A 85 7.15 21.54 17.15
N ARG A 86 7.90 21.53 18.26
CA ARG A 86 7.39 21.12 19.57
C ARG A 86 6.38 22.11 20.15
N ILE A 87 6.55 23.41 19.90
CA ILE A 87 5.55 24.42 20.27
C ILE A 87 4.25 24.19 19.50
N GLU A 88 4.31 23.98 18.18
CA GLU A 88 3.10 23.72 17.39
C GLU A 88 2.45 22.39 17.77
N ALA A 89 3.22 21.31 17.94
CA ALA A 89 2.72 20.02 18.42
C ALA A 89 2.06 20.15 19.80
N GLY A 90 2.63 20.97 20.68
CA GLY A 90 2.05 21.29 21.98
C GLY A 90 0.71 22.00 21.87
N ARG A 91 0.57 22.95 20.94
CA ARG A 91 -0.70 23.63 20.69
C ARG A 91 -1.78 22.67 20.22
N VAL A 92 -1.44 21.76 19.32
CA VAL A 92 -2.34 20.70 18.84
C VAL A 92 -2.79 19.83 20.02
N MET A 93 -1.86 19.30 20.82
CA MET A 93 -2.20 18.46 21.98
C MET A 93 -3.06 19.20 23.01
N LEU A 94 -2.75 20.46 23.30
CA LEU A 94 -3.57 21.29 24.19
C LEU A 94 -4.95 21.63 23.60
N GLY A 95 -5.09 21.66 22.28
CA GLY A 95 -6.38 21.80 21.60
C GLY A 95 -7.27 20.57 21.79
N HIS A 96 -6.67 19.39 21.93
CA HIS A 96 -7.37 18.12 22.12
C HIS A 96 -7.67 17.82 23.61
N ASP A 97 -7.15 18.62 24.55
CA ASP A 97 -7.33 18.42 26.00
C ASP A 97 -8.80 18.63 26.42
N PRO A 98 -9.49 17.57 26.91
CA PRO A 98 -10.88 17.66 27.33
C PRO A 98 -11.15 18.72 28.40
N GLN A 99 -10.19 18.98 29.30
CA GLN A 99 -10.35 19.97 30.36
C GLN A 99 -10.31 21.39 29.79
N ARG A 100 -9.40 21.67 28.85
CA ARG A 100 -9.33 22.96 28.16
C ARG A 100 -10.55 23.22 27.29
N ILE A 101 -11.08 22.19 26.65
CA ILE A 101 -12.34 22.25 25.89
C ILE A 101 -13.49 22.60 26.84
N LYS A 102 -13.60 21.94 28.01
CA LYS A 102 -14.63 22.26 29.02
C LYS A 102 -14.52 23.69 29.55
N GLU A 103 -13.31 24.17 29.80
CA GLU A 103 -13.07 25.57 30.19
C GLU A 103 -13.48 26.55 29.09
N ALA A 104 -13.19 26.22 27.82
CA ALA A 104 -13.62 27.01 26.68
C ALA A 104 -15.15 27.03 26.54
N VAL A 105 -15.83 25.91 26.75
CA VAL A 105 -17.30 25.85 26.80
C VAL A 105 -17.86 26.73 27.92
N ALA A 106 -17.29 26.67 29.13
CA ALA A 106 -17.72 27.51 30.26
C ALA A 106 -17.59 29.02 29.97
N MET A 107 -16.56 29.42 29.21
CA MET A 107 -16.35 30.81 28.78
C MET A 107 -17.45 31.34 27.84
N LEU A 108 -18.28 30.48 27.22
CA LEU A 108 -19.38 30.91 26.36
C LEU A 108 -20.47 31.68 27.12
N ASP A 109 -20.63 31.43 28.42
CA ASP A 109 -21.55 32.19 29.28
C ASP A 109 -20.96 33.54 29.74
N GLY A 110 -19.64 33.72 29.58
CA GLY A 110 -18.90 34.89 30.05
C GLY A 110 -19.07 36.17 29.20
N THR A 111 -18.10 37.06 29.38
CA THR A 111 -17.96 38.32 28.66
C THR A 111 -17.70 38.10 27.16
N ARG A 112 -17.91 39.13 26.33
CA ARG A 112 -17.61 39.07 24.88
C ARG A 112 -16.17 38.69 24.56
N ARG A 113 -15.23 39.07 25.43
CA ARG A 113 -13.81 38.75 25.26
C ARG A 113 -13.55 37.26 25.53
N GLU A 114 -14.17 36.72 26.58
CA GLU A 114 -14.11 35.29 26.92
C GLU A 114 -14.78 34.46 25.83
N GLN A 115 -15.94 34.88 25.32
CA GLN A 115 -16.61 34.22 24.18
C GLN A 115 -15.76 34.21 22.91
N LEU A 116 -15.09 35.32 22.57
CA LEU A 116 -14.22 35.36 21.40
C LEU A 116 -13.01 34.42 21.54
N LEU A 117 -12.45 34.35 22.75
CA LEU A 117 -11.36 33.41 23.06
C LEU A 117 -11.83 31.95 23.02
N ALA A 118 -12.98 31.67 23.62
CA ALA A 118 -13.63 30.36 23.62
C ALA A 118 -13.89 29.86 22.20
N ARG A 119 -14.50 30.71 21.36
CA ARG A 119 -14.74 30.43 19.95
C ARG A 119 -13.46 30.06 19.22
N GLY A 120 -12.41 30.85 19.36
CA GLY A 120 -11.11 30.55 18.74
C GLY A 120 -10.51 29.21 19.20
N ARG A 121 -10.62 28.89 20.50
CA ARG A 121 -10.15 27.61 21.06
C ARG A 121 -10.96 26.42 20.56
N LEU A 122 -12.28 26.54 20.56
CA LEU A 122 -13.19 25.45 20.19
C LEU A 122 -13.16 25.16 18.69
N VAL A 123 -13.05 26.21 17.85
CA VAL A 123 -12.86 26.03 16.40
C VAL A 123 -11.50 25.39 16.11
N ALA A 124 -10.43 25.83 16.79
CA ALA A 124 -9.10 25.23 16.63
C ALA A 124 -9.01 23.78 17.16
N ALA A 125 -9.87 23.40 18.12
CA ALA A 125 -9.98 22.04 18.63
C ALA A 125 -10.73 21.10 17.67
N GLY A 126 -11.41 21.63 16.65
CA GLY A 126 -11.98 20.81 15.58
C GLY A 126 -12.99 19.78 16.07
N GLU A 127 -12.86 18.54 15.58
CA GLU A 127 -13.72 17.42 15.97
C GLU A 127 -13.70 17.11 17.48
N TYR A 128 -12.60 17.41 18.19
CA TYR A 128 -12.47 17.14 19.62
C TYR A 128 -13.40 18.01 20.48
N ALA A 129 -13.80 19.19 20.00
CA ALA A 129 -14.76 20.05 20.69
C ALA A 129 -16.21 19.58 20.54
N VAL A 130 -16.50 18.73 19.55
CA VAL A 130 -17.87 18.39 19.17
C VAL A 130 -18.65 17.71 20.29
N PRO A 131 -18.12 16.71 21.04
CA PRO A 131 -18.87 16.09 22.13
C PRO A 131 -19.34 17.10 23.19
N ALA A 132 -18.46 18.01 23.61
CA ALA A 132 -18.78 19.02 24.60
C ALA A 132 -19.77 20.07 24.07
N LEU A 133 -19.68 20.43 22.78
CA LEU A 133 -20.62 21.34 22.14
C LEU A 133 -22.00 20.70 21.95
N VAL A 134 -22.05 19.42 21.58
CA VAL A 134 -23.31 18.66 21.47
C VAL A 134 -23.98 18.57 22.83
N GLU A 135 -23.25 18.27 23.91
CA GLU A 135 -23.79 18.26 25.28
C GLU A 135 -24.48 19.59 25.63
N VAL A 136 -23.88 20.73 25.25
CA VAL A 136 -24.48 22.07 25.44
C VAL A 136 -25.72 22.30 24.58
N VAL A 137 -25.74 21.74 23.35
CA VAL A 137 -26.89 21.90 22.43
C VAL A 137 -28.10 21.11 22.91
N VAL A 138 -27.88 19.91 23.45
CA VAL A 138 -28.94 18.97 23.84
C VAL A 138 -29.34 19.04 25.32
N ASP A 139 -28.61 19.77 26.16
CA ASP A 139 -29.04 20.00 27.54
C ASP A 139 -30.15 21.06 27.59
N ASP A 140 -31.35 20.62 27.98
CA ASP A 140 -32.53 21.47 28.17
C ASP A 140 -32.30 22.62 29.17
N ARG A 141 -31.34 22.47 30.09
CA ARG A 141 -31.03 23.46 31.14
C ARG A 141 -30.11 24.57 30.65
N THR A 142 -29.49 24.43 29.48
CA THR A 142 -28.57 25.41 28.93
C THR A 142 -29.29 26.69 28.52
N ASP A 143 -28.72 27.84 28.88
CA ASP A 143 -29.21 29.16 28.45
C ASP A 143 -29.18 29.29 26.91
N GLU A 144 -30.25 29.84 26.34
CA GLU A 144 -30.45 29.91 24.89
C GLU A 144 -29.32 30.68 24.17
N ARG A 145 -28.70 31.68 24.81
CA ARG A 145 -27.54 32.40 24.25
C ARG A 145 -26.31 31.48 24.16
N VAL A 146 -26.08 30.68 25.19
CA VAL A 146 -24.94 29.75 25.25
C VAL A 146 -25.14 28.63 24.24
N ARG A 147 -26.37 28.09 24.16
CA ARG A 147 -26.77 27.12 23.14
C ARG A 147 -26.54 27.67 21.73
N TRP A 148 -27.06 28.86 21.42
CA TRP A 148 -26.87 29.48 20.11
C TRP A 148 -25.39 29.66 19.76
N ASN A 149 -24.55 30.07 20.71
CA ASN A 149 -23.10 30.17 20.49
C ASN A 149 -22.48 28.81 20.17
N ALA A 150 -22.85 27.74 20.88
CA ALA A 150 -22.38 26.39 20.61
C ALA A 150 -22.79 25.90 19.21
N GLU A 151 -24.03 26.16 18.79
CA GLU A 151 -24.50 25.85 17.43
C GLU A 151 -23.71 26.60 16.36
N GLN A 152 -23.36 27.88 16.58
CA GLN A 152 -22.53 28.62 15.62
C GLN A 152 -21.11 28.05 15.54
N ILE A 153 -20.54 27.67 16.68
CA ILE A 153 -19.19 27.09 16.72
C ILE A 153 -19.17 25.73 16.00
N LEU A 154 -20.18 24.87 16.18
CA LEU A 154 -20.29 23.61 15.44
C LEU A 154 -20.30 23.85 13.91
N LYS A 155 -21.00 24.89 13.45
CA LYS A 155 -21.03 25.26 12.02
C LYS A 155 -19.68 25.78 11.52
N GLU A 156 -18.94 26.46 12.38
CA GLU A 156 -17.61 26.99 12.06
C GLU A 156 -16.52 25.94 12.08
N ILE A 157 -16.62 24.93 12.95
CA ILE A 157 -15.80 23.71 12.86
C ILE A 157 -16.03 23.06 11.49
N GLY A 158 -17.28 23.07 11.01
CA GLY A 158 -17.60 22.69 9.64
C GLY A 158 -17.43 21.19 9.42
N ARG A 159 -16.58 20.81 8.46
CA ARG A 159 -16.41 19.43 7.96
C ARG A 159 -16.09 18.42 9.07
N GLU A 160 -15.22 18.81 9.99
CA GLU A 160 -14.76 17.96 11.09
C GLU A 160 -15.88 17.64 12.10
N ALA A 161 -16.94 18.46 12.14
CA ALA A 161 -18.07 18.22 13.02
C ALA A 161 -19.05 17.17 12.48
N VAL A 162 -19.01 16.85 11.19
CA VAL A 162 -20.13 16.13 10.57
C VAL A 162 -20.14 14.65 10.94
N THR A 163 -19.00 13.95 10.89
CA THR A 163 -18.93 12.54 11.32
C THR A 163 -19.41 12.35 12.76
N PRO A 164 -18.96 13.13 13.77
CA PRO A 164 -19.51 13.04 15.12
C PRO A 164 -20.99 13.41 15.21
N LEU A 165 -21.46 14.43 14.47
CA LEU A 165 -22.87 14.81 14.44
C LEU A 165 -23.77 13.73 13.83
N SER A 166 -23.31 13.06 12.76
CA SER A 166 -23.99 11.92 12.14
C SER A 166 -24.15 10.76 13.11
N VAL A 167 -23.27 10.58 14.10
CA VAL A 167 -23.44 9.60 15.18
C VAL A 167 -24.41 10.12 16.24
N ALA A 168 -24.24 11.36 16.69
CA ALA A 168 -25.04 11.95 17.75
C ALA A 168 -26.53 12.07 17.39
N VAL A 169 -26.85 12.40 16.14
CA VAL A 169 -28.23 12.63 15.69
C VAL A 169 -29.15 11.42 15.88
N HIS A 170 -28.63 10.19 15.88
CA HIS A 170 -29.44 9.00 16.11
C HIS A 170 -29.76 8.73 17.58
N ASN A 171 -29.07 9.41 18.51
CA ASN A 171 -29.05 9.05 19.93
C ASN A 171 -29.56 10.17 20.85
N VAL A 172 -30.20 11.19 20.28
CA VAL A 172 -30.76 12.34 21.03
C VAL A 172 -32.27 12.45 20.82
N PRO A 173 -33.02 13.14 21.73
CA PRO A 173 -34.46 13.35 21.58
C PRO A 173 -34.82 14.13 20.31
N ALA A 174 -36.07 13.97 19.82
CA ALA A 174 -36.52 14.51 18.54
C ALA A 174 -36.31 16.03 18.36
N GLU A 175 -36.48 16.83 19.42
CA GLU A 175 -36.23 18.27 19.35
C GLU A 175 -34.76 18.56 19.03
N ASP A 176 -33.85 17.85 19.70
CA ASP A 176 -32.41 17.98 19.50
C ASP A 176 -31.96 17.39 18.17
N GLN A 177 -32.56 16.27 17.73
CA GLN A 177 -32.29 15.72 16.39
C GLN A 177 -32.50 16.78 15.33
N LYS A 178 -33.62 17.52 15.40
CA LYS A 178 -33.93 18.60 14.46
C LYS A 178 -32.87 19.71 14.51
N ARG A 179 -32.38 20.09 15.70
CA ARG A 179 -31.30 21.09 15.82
C ARG A 179 -30.00 20.60 15.18
N LEU A 180 -29.59 19.35 15.45
CA LEU A 180 -28.40 18.75 14.85
C LEU A 180 -28.51 18.64 13.33
N ILE A 181 -29.68 18.26 12.80
CA ILE A 181 -29.95 18.25 11.35
C ILE A 181 -29.79 19.63 10.74
N MET A 182 -30.32 20.68 11.39
CA MET A 182 -30.17 22.06 10.91
C MET A 182 -28.71 22.55 10.93
N ILE A 183 -27.89 22.07 11.87
CA ILE A 183 -26.44 22.33 11.88
C ILE A 183 -25.79 21.65 10.67
N MET A 184 -26.07 20.37 10.43
CA MET A 184 -25.53 19.63 9.29
C MET A 184 -25.96 20.23 7.93
N ASP A 185 -27.22 20.65 7.79
CA ASP A 185 -27.74 21.36 6.60
C ASP A 185 -27.03 22.69 6.32
N GLN A 186 -26.55 23.38 7.37
CA GLN A 186 -25.78 24.62 7.20
C GLN A 186 -24.31 24.34 6.89
N ILE A 187 -23.76 23.24 7.40
CA ILE A 187 -22.40 22.79 7.11
C ILE A 187 -22.28 22.32 5.65
N ARG A 188 -23.30 21.63 5.12
CA ARG A 188 -23.44 21.20 3.71
C ARG A 188 -22.37 20.26 3.18
N TYR A 189 -22.08 19.19 3.91
CA TYR A 189 -21.18 18.14 3.44
C TYR A 189 -21.93 16.83 3.18
N LEU A 190 -21.60 16.22 2.04
CA LEU A 190 -22.33 15.06 1.50
C LEU A 190 -22.25 13.81 2.39
N HIS A 191 -21.21 13.67 3.21
CA HIS A 191 -21.07 12.55 4.14
C HIS A 191 -22.13 12.48 5.25
N ALA A 192 -22.95 13.54 5.44
CA ALA A 192 -24.12 13.49 6.33
C ALA A 192 -25.33 12.79 5.68
N ALA A 193 -25.34 12.68 4.35
CA ALA A 193 -26.51 12.22 3.60
C ALA A 193 -27.03 10.84 4.04
N PRO A 194 -26.20 9.81 4.29
CA PRO A 194 -26.71 8.52 4.73
C PRO A 194 -27.49 8.63 6.05
N ALA A 195 -26.91 9.26 7.08
CA ALA A 195 -27.57 9.46 8.39
C ALA A 195 -28.88 10.26 8.28
N LEU A 196 -28.89 11.31 7.45
CA LEU A 196 -30.10 12.09 7.17
C LEU A 196 -31.17 11.23 6.47
N ALA A 197 -30.80 10.39 5.51
CA ALA A 197 -31.72 9.50 4.80
C ALA A 197 -32.30 8.41 5.71
N GLU A 198 -31.51 7.85 6.63
CA GLU A 198 -32.01 6.94 7.67
C GLU A 198 -33.10 7.61 8.52
N ILE A 199 -32.85 8.85 8.97
CA ILE A 199 -33.80 9.61 9.77
C ILE A 199 -35.09 9.90 8.98
N ALA A 200 -34.95 10.33 7.72
CA ALA A 200 -36.08 10.66 6.85
C ALA A 200 -36.97 9.43 6.56
N SER A 201 -36.35 8.25 6.39
CA SER A 201 -37.05 7.01 6.02
C SER A 201 -37.54 6.18 7.22
N SER A 202 -36.95 6.34 8.41
CA SER A 202 -37.31 5.57 9.61
C SER A 202 -38.77 5.76 10.02
N LYS A 203 -39.45 4.68 10.42
CA LYS A 203 -40.87 4.72 10.82
C LYS A 203 -41.08 5.36 12.20
N ASP A 204 -40.05 5.30 13.04
CA ASP A 204 -40.11 5.74 14.44
C ASP A 204 -39.78 7.24 14.60
N THR A 205 -39.23 7.88 13.56
CA THR A 205 -38.91 9.30 13.54
C THR A 205 -40.19 10.18 13.45
N PRO A 206 -40.37 11.18 14.33
CA PRO A 206 -41.47 12.14 14.22
C PRO A 206 -41.46 12.92 12.90
N MET A 207 -42.65 13.28 12.40
CA MET A 207 -42.80 13.93 11.09
C MET A 207 -41.99 15.22 10.94
N GLU A 208 -41.89 16.02 12.01
CA GLU A 208 -41.12 17.27 11.98
C GLU A 208 -39.61 17.08 11.79
N VAL A 209 -39.07 15.98 12.32
CA VAL A 209 -37.65 15.61 12.16
C VAL A 209 -37.43 15.05 10.76
N LYS A 210 -38.37 14.26 10.24
CA LYS A 210 -38.33 13.77 8.85
C LYS A 210 -38.29 14.90 7.83
N VAL A 211 -39.16 15.90 8.00
CA VAL A 211 -39.20 17.08 7.11
C VAL A 211 -37.88 17.86 7.19
N ALA A 212 -37.29 18.00 8.38
CA ALA A 212 -35.99 18.64 8.51
C ALA A 212 -34.89 17.85 7.80
N ALA A 213 -34.85 16.52 7.95
CA ALA A 213 -33.89 15.65 7.29
C ALA A 213 -34.06 15.68 5.76
N GLN A 214 -35.29 15.65 5.25
CA GLN A 214 -35.56 15.75 3.81
C GLN A 214 -35.10 17.09 3.24
N ASN A 215 -35.40 18.21 3.92
CA ASN A 215 -34.92 19.51 3.48
C ASN A 215 -33.39 19.58 3.44
N ALA A 216 -32.72 18.96 4.41
CA ALA A 216 -31.25 18.89 4.44
C ALA A 216 -30.70 18.06 3.26
N LEU A 217 -31.33 16.91 2.95
CA LEU A 217 -30.98 16.12 1.77
C LEU A 217 -31.17 16.90 0.47
N ASP A 218 -32.28 17.62 0.33
CA ASP A 218 -32.57 18.47 -0.82
C ASP A 218 -31.51 19.59 -0.97
N SER A 219 -31.11 20.23 0.15
CA SER A 219 -30.03 21.23 0.18
C SER A 219 -28.66 20.67 -0.24
N LEU A 220 -28.39 19.40 0.07
CA LEU A 220 -27.18 18.69 -0.32
C LEU A 220 -27.21 18.22 -1.79
N GLY A 221 -28.34 18.36 -2.48
CA GLY A 221 -28.51 17.91 -3.86
C GLY A 221 -28.67 16.40 -4.00
N VAL A 222 -29.05 15.72 -2.91
CA VAL A 222 -29.30 14.28 -2.92
C VAL A 222 -30.61 13.99 -3.67
N SER A 223 -30.63 12.93 -4.48
CA SER A 223 -31.84 12.52 -5.19
C SER A 223 -32.95 12.18 -4.18
N PRO A 224 -34.20 12.63 -4.38
CA PRO A 224 -35.33 12.27 -3.52
C PRO A 224 -35.60 10.76 -3.46
N ASP A 225 -35.16 10.01 -4.46
CA ASP A 225 -35.35 8.55 -4.55
C ASP A 225 -34.15 7.76 -3.98
N ALA A 226 -33.07 8.44 -3.55
CA ALA A 226 -31.90 7.75 -3.00
C ALA A 226 -32.23 7.07 -1.67
N SER A 227 -31.96 5.77 -1.61
CA SER A 227 -32.12 4.98 -0.39
C SER A 227 -30.92 5.17 0.56
N PRO A 228 -31.09 4.96 1.88
CA PRO A 228 -29.95 4.96 2.81
C PRO A 228 -28.86 3.98 2.40
N GLY A 229 -29.23 2.78 1.90
CA GLY A 229 -28.30 1.76 1.42
C GLY A 229 -27.40 2.26 0.28
N GLU A 230 -27.99 2.88 -0.74
CA GLU A 230 -27.23 3.46 -1.86
C GLU A 230 -26.27 4.56 -1.40
N LEU A 231 -26.71 5.43 -0.49
CA LEU A 231 -25.87 6.52 0.05
C LEU A 231 -24.71 5.99 0.90
N TYR A 232 -24.93 4.93 1.69
CA TYR A 232 -23.84 4.26 2.41
C TYR A 232 -22.86 3.55 1.49
N SER A 233 -23.36 2.94 0.41
CA SER A 233 -22.52 2.29 -0.61
C SER A 233 -21.62 3.32 -1.31
N GLU A 234 -22.17 4.49 -1.66
CA GLU A 234 -21.40 5.62 -2.19
C GLU A 234 -20.37 6.14 -1.19
N LEU A 235 -20.76 6.35 0.07
CA LEU A 235 -19.86 6.80 1.14
C LEU A 235 -18.72 5.79 1.39
N ALA A 236 -19.01 4.49 1.33
CA ALA A 236 -17.99 3.43 1.42
C ALA A 236 -16.97 3.56 0.28
N GLY A 237 -17.43 3.82 -0.95
CA GLY A 237 -16.58 4.07 -2.10
C GLY A 237 -15.71 5.32 -1.92
N MET A 238 -16.25 6.41 -1.37
CA MET A 238 -15.49 7.63 -1.10
C MET A 238 -14.41 7.41 -0.03
N TYR A 239 -14.72 6.67 1.04
CA TYR A 239 -13.71 6.29 2.03
C TYR A 239 -12.66 5.36 1.43
N PHE A 240 -13.05 4.41 0.58
CA PHE A 240 -12.09 3.54 -0.11
C PHE A 240 -11.18 4.31 -1.09
N GLN A 241 -11.68 5.40 -1.68
CA GLN A 241 -10.90 6.35 -2.48
C GLN A 241 -10.08 7.32 -1.63
N GLU A 242 -10.24 7.29 -0.30
CA GLU A 242 -9.48 8.10 0.67
C GLU A 242 -9.62 9.59 0.40
N ARG A 243 -10.82 10.01 0.00
CA ARG A 243 -11.12 11.41 -0.27
C ARG A 243 -10.81 12.26 0.95
N GLU A 244 -9.95 13.25 0.77
CA GLU A 244 -9.44 14.09 1.85
C GLU A 244 -10.55 14.82 2.61
N GLU A 245 -11.65 15.16 1.93
CA GLU A 245 -12.81 15.77 2.57
C GLU A 245 -13.47 14.88 3.66
N LEU A 246 -13.17 13.59 3.71
CA LEU A 246 -13.72 12.67 4.71
C LEU A 246 -12.82 12.47 5.92
N ILE A 247 -11.60 13.02 5.90
CA ILE A 247 -10.62 12.85 6.97
C ILE A 247 -10.49 14.19 7.70
N ALA A 248 -10.64 14.16 9.03
CA ALA A 248 -10.62 15.37 9.85
C ALA A 248 -9.22 16.01 9.81
N ASP A 249 -8.20 15.21 10.14
CA ASP A 249 -6.80 15.60 10.03
C ASP A 249 -6.04 14.63 9.11
N PRO A 250 -6.02 14.87 7.78
CA PRO A 250 -5.32 14.02 6.84
C PRO A 250 -3.80 13.95 7.06
N GLN A 251 -3.23 14.95 7.75
CA GLN A 251 -1.78 15.04 8.01
C GLN A 251 -1.42 14.54 9.42
N GLY A 252 -2.42 14.35 10.28
CA GLY A 252 -2.26 13.80 11.61
C GLY A 252 -1.82 12.34 11.59
N SER A 253 -1.16 11.90 12.66
CA SER A 253 -0.77 10.49 12.83
C SER A 253 -1.96 9.59 13.19
N VAL A 254 -3.04 10.18 13.72
CA VAL A 254 -4.26 9.49 14.12
C VAL A 254 -5.50 10.28 13.69
N ASN A 255 -6.60 9.56 13.48
CA ASN A 255 -7.94 10.12 13.27
C ASN A 255 -8.96 9.41 14.17
N ASN A 256 -10.08 10.06 14.45
CA ASN A 256 -11.07 9.57 15.40
C ASN A 256 -12.22 8.82 14.71
N ILE A 257 -12.51 7.61 15.20
CA ILE A 257 -13.75 6.91 14.87
C ILE A 257 -14.76 7.12 15.98
N TRP A 258 -15.83 7.82 15.63
CA TRP A 258 -16.90 8.21 16.54
C TRP A 258 -17.89 7.06 16.76
N HIS A 259 -18.40 6.95 17.99
CA HIS A 259 -19.45 6.03 18.41
C HIS A 259 -20.22 6.61 19.59
N TRP A 260 -21.42 6.09 19.83
CA TRP A 260 -22.22 6.44 21.01
C TRP A 260 -22.02 5.39 22.09
N ASP A 261 -21.65 5.82 23.30
CA ASP A 261 -21.47 4.90 24.45
C ASP A 261 -22.81 4.63 25.16
N GLU A 262 -22.95 3.42 25.73
CA GLU A 262 -24.15 2.99 26.47
C GLU A 262 -24.43 3.87 27.71
N HIS A 263 -23.43 4.53 28.27
CA HIS A 263 -23.59 5.47 29.39
C HIS A 263 -23.96 6.89 28.93
N GLY A 264 -24.28 7.07 27.63
CA GLY A 264 -25.09 8.19 27.13
C GLY A 264 -24.32 9.36 26.51
N GLY A 265 -23.13 9.12 25.95
CA GLY A 265 -22.30 10.20 25.38
C GLY A 265 -21.62 9.85 24.07
N LEU A 266 -21.33 10.88 23.29
CA LEU A 266 -20.54 10.79 22.07
C LEU A 266 -19.06 10.59 22.43
N MET A 267 -18.49 9.46 22.03
CA MET A 267 -17.10 9.09 22.30
C MET A 267 -16.34 8.76 21.02
N SER A 268 -15.02 8.87 21.06
CA SER A 268 -14.14 8.50 19.95
C SER A 268 -13.15 7.41 20.34
N LYS A 269 -12.72 6.66 19.32
CA LYS A 269 -11.57 5.77 19.38
C LYS A 269 -10.56 6.23 18.34
N ALA A 270 -9.39 6.67 18.79
CA ALA A 270 -8.31 7.09 17.91
C ALA A 270 -7.68 5.88 17.21
N VAL A 271 -7.49 5.99 15.91
CA VAL A 271 -6.82 4.97 15.08
C VAL A 271 -5.73 5.63 14.24
N PRO A 272 -4.64 4.91 13.88
CA PRO A 272 -3.65 5.42 12.94
C PRO A 272 -4.31 5.90 11.64
N THR A 273 -3.92 7.07 11.15
CA THR A 273 -4.54 7.68 9.94
C THR A 273 -4.51 6.74 8.74
N ARG A 274 -3.42 5.97 8.58
CA ARG A 274 -3.28 4.98 7.51
C ARG A 274 -4.39 3.92 7.47
N ILE A 275 -5.01 3.57 8.60
CA ILE A 275 -6.11 2.59 8.64
C ILE A 275 -7.50 3.22 8.84
N TYR A 276 -7.59 4.54 9.03
CA TYR A 276 -8.86 5.23 9.26
C TYR A 276 -9.84 5.01 8.10
N ALA A 277 -9.42 5.35 6.88
CA ALA A 277 -10.28 5.27 5.71
C ALA A 277 -10.70 3.83 5.36
N PRO A 278 -9.80 2.81 5.42
CA PRO A 278 -10.20 1.40 5.35
C PRO A 278 -11.29 1.00 6.36
N ILE A 279 -11.15 1.38 7.63
CA ILE A 279 -12.15 1.05 8.65
C ILE A 279 -13.49 1.74 8.36
N MET A 280 -13.47 3.03 7.99
CA MET A 280 -14.69 3.76 7.67
C MET A 280 -15.38 3.25 6.39
N ALA A 281 -14.62 2.78 5.40
CA ALA A 281 -15.14 2.11 4.22
C ALA A 281 -15.84 0.80 4.61
N MET A 282 -15.22 -0.02 5.48
CA MET A 282 -15.84 -1.25 5.99
C MET A 282 -17.16 -0.95 6.72
N LYS A 283 -17.18 0.00 7.66
CA LYS A 283 -18.39 0.35 8.41
C LYS A 283 -19.52 0.87 7.53
N SER A 284 -19.18 1.68 6.52
CA SER A 284 -20.16 2.21 5.56
C SER A 284 -20.70 1.10 4.67
N ALA A 285 -19.84 0.18 4.20
CA ALA A 285 -20.26 -0.99 3.44
C ALA A 285 -21.15 -1.95 4.24
N GLU A 286 -20.82 -2.20 5.52
CA GLU A 286 -21.68 -2.96 6.43
C GLU A 286 -23.06 -2.32 6.58
N SER A 287 -23.10 -0.98 6.75
CA SER A 287 -24.35 -0.23 6.83
C SER A 287 -25.15 -0.34 5.53
N ALA A 288 -24.50 -0.23 4.37
CA ALA A 288 -25.15 -0.43 3.07
C ALA A 288 -25.79 -1.82 2.96
N MET A 289 -25.03 -2.88 3.29
CA MET A 289 -25.51 -4.27 3.26
C MET A 289 -26.60 -4.58 4.28
N ALA A 290 -26.68 -3.83 5.39
CA ALA A 290 -27.78 -3.94 6.34
C ALA A 290 -29.12 -3.48 5.73
N TYR A 291 -29.09 -2.50 4.83
CA TYR A 291 -30.27 -2.05 4.07
C TYR A 291 -30.52 -2.91 2.82
N GLU A 292 -29.47 -3.22 2.07
CA GLU A 292 -29.53 -3.98 0.82
C GLU A 292 -28.54 -5.15 0.86
N PRO A 293 -28.94 -6.32 1.40
CA PRO A 293 -28.06 -7.48 1.54
C PRO A 293 -27.52 -8.05 0.22
N SER A 294 -28.08 -7.64 -0.92
CA SER A 294 -27.65 -8.07 -2.25
C SER A 294 -26.64 -7.13 -2.91
N ASP A 295 -26.23 -6.04 -2.24
CA ASP A 295 -25.24 -5.08 -2.75
C ASP A 295 -23.83 -5.69 -2.84
N GLN A 296 -23.50 -6.20 -4.03
CA GLN A 296 -22.18 -6.77 -4.32
C GLN A 296 -21.06 -5.72 -4.32
N SER A 297 -21.37 -4.45 -4.64
CA SER A 297 -20.38 -3.37 -4.65
C SER A 297 -19.96 -3.02 -3.23
N ALA A 298 -20.91 -2.90 -2.30
CA ALA A 298 -20.61 -2.73 -0.89
C ALA A 298 -19.81 -3.92 -0.33
N LEU A 299 -20.20 -5.16 -0.68
CA LEU A 299 -19.47 -6.35 -0.26
C LEU A 299 -18.02 -6.35 -0.77
N ALA A 300 -17.79 -6.00 -2.04
CA ALA A 300 -16.45 -5.91 -2.61
C ALA A 300 -15.60 -4.83 -1.91
N ILE A 301 -16.18 -3.66 -1.63
CA ILE A 301 -15.50 -2.58 -0.88
C ILE A 301 -15.15 -3.06 0.54
N TYR A 302 -16.05 -3.76 1.22
CA TYR A 302 -15.77 -4.31 2.55
C TYR A 302 -14.54 -5.24 2.52
N VAL A 303 -14.53 -6.21 1.60
CA VAL A 303 -13.43 -7.17 1.45
C VAL A 303 -12.12 -6.46 1.12
N ALA A 304 -12.15 -5.55 0.13
CA ALA A 304 -10.98 -4.80 -0.30
C ALA A 304 -10.41 -3.91 0.81
N ALA A 305 -11.28 -3.21 1.55
CA ALA A 305 -10.90 -2.35 2.65
C ALA A 305 -10.32 -3.17 3.82
N ASN A 306 -10.84 -4.36 4.09
CA ASN A 306 -10.32 -5.22 5.14
C ASN A 306 -8.90 -5.74 4.83
N LEU A 307 -8.64 -6.14 3.59
CA LEU A 307 -7.29 -6.51 3.11
C LEU A 307 -6.34 -5.31 3.19
N ARG A 308 -6.76 -4.16 2.68
CA ARG A 308 -5.98 -2.91 2.73
C ARG A 308 -5.64 -2.50 4.17
N ARG A 309 -6.56 -2.66 5.11
CA ARG A 309 -6.33 -2.41 6.53
C ARG A 309 -5.18 -3.27 7.07
N GLU A 310 -5.20 -4.57 6.79
CA GLU A 310 -4.16 -5.53 7.21
C GLU A 310 -2.80 -5.18 6.59
N ASN A 311 -2.75 -4.93 5.28
CA ASN A 311 -1.52 -4.51 4.58
C ASN A 311 -0.90 -3.26 5.21
N ARG A 312 -1.73 -2.29 5.61
CA ARG A 312 -1.26 -1.03 6.21
C ARG A 312 -0.88 -1.12 7.67
N LEU A 313 -1.36 -2.13 8.39
CA LEU A 313 -0.86 -2.41 9.72
C LEU A 313 0.56 -2.95 9.66
N ASN A 314 0.89 -3.71 8.60
CA ASN A 314 2.18 -4.36 8.42
C ASN A 314 2.66 -5.08 9.69
N GLY A 315 1.80 -5.96 10.22
CA GLY A 315 2.05 -6.71 11.46
C GLY A 315 1.88 -5.92 12.77
N ALA A 316 1.59 -4.61 12.71
CA ALA A 316 1.18 -3.86 13.90
C ALA A 316 -0.17 -4.35 14.44
N GLU A 317 -0.37 -4.20 15.75
CA GLU A 317 -1.63 -4.56 16.40
C GLU A 317 -2.78 -3.68 15.89
N ASP A 318 -3.89 -4.30 15.48
CA ASP A 318 -5.12 -3.57 15.20
C ASP A 318 -5.83 -3.22 16.51
N THR A 319 -5.68 -1.97 16.92
CA THR A 319 -6.35 -1.47 18.12
C THR A 319 -7.85 -1.29 17.94
N TYR A 320 -8.39 -1.29 16.71
CA TYR A 320 -9.80 -1.07 16.39
C TYR A 320 -10.63 -2.35 16.40
N THR A 321 -10.37 -3.29 15.48
CA THR A 321 -11.16 -4.52 15.26
C THR A 321 -10.88 -5.61 16.30
N GLY A 322 -9.69 -5.61 16.92
CA GLY A 322 -9.25 -6.67 17.83
C GLY A 322 -8.90 -7.95 17.07
N THR A 323 -8.90 -9.09 17.76
CA THR A 323 -8.74 -10.39 17.09
C THR A 323 -10.09 -10.84 16.54
N ASP A 324 -10.40 -10.41 15.32
CA ASP A 324 -11.51 -10.98 14.56
C ASP A 324 -11.34 -12.51 14.43
N GLY A 325 -12.46 -13.24 14.45
CA GLY A 325 -12.45 -14.71 14.31
C GLY A 325 -12.04 -15.21 12.92
N TYR A 326 -11.99 -14.31 11.93
CA TYR A 326 -11.65 -14.59 10.54
C TYR A 326 -10.63 -13.58 10.03
N SER A 327 -9.67 -14.04 9.22
CA SER A 327 -8.70 -13.14 8.59
C SER A 327 -9.33 -12.38 7.41
N PRO A 328 -8.76 -11.22 7.01
CA PRO A 328 -9.16 -10.54 5.78
C PRO A 328 -9.10 -11.45 4.55
N GLN A 329 -8.05 -12.27 4.43
CA GLN A 329 -7.92 -13.24 3.34
C GLN A 329 -9.02 -14.32 3.33
N PHE A 330 -9.56 -14.69 4.50
CA PHE A 330 -10.72 -15.59 4.56
C PHE A 330 -11.91 -14.98 3.82
N HIS A 331 -12.21 -13.69 4.04
CA HIS A 331 -13.31 -13.02 3.36
C HIS A 331 -13.09 -12.93 1.84
N ALA A 332 -11.87 -12.63 1.41
CA ALA A 332 -11.49 -12.60 -0.01
C ALA A 332 -11.73 -13.95 -0.72
N THR A 333 -11.55 -15.05 0.01
CA THR A 333 -11.76 -16.41 -0.51
C THR A 333 -13.23 -16.85 -0.39
N TYR A 334 -13.88 -16.56 0.74
CA TYR A 334 -15.20 -17.09 1.08
C TYR A 334 -16.31 -16.64 0.13
N TYR A 335 -16.28 -15.37 -0.30
CA TYR A 335 -17.32 -14.81 -1.17
C TYR A 335 -17.17 -15.18 -2.66
N GLY A 336 -16.12 -15.93 -3.00
CA GLY A 336 -15.92 -16.52 -4.33
C GLY A 336 -15.37 -15.56 -5.39
N PRO A 337 -15.18 -16.07 -6.63
CA PRO A 337 -14.39 -15.38 -7.64
C PRO A 337 -15.04 -14.12 -8.21
N GLY A 338 -16.37 -13.98 -8.15
CA GLY A 338 -17.05 -12.76 -8.59
C GLY A 338 -16.65 -11.54 -7.75
N ILE A 339 -16.71 -11.67 -6.42
CA ILE A 339 -16.24 -10.64 -5.50
C ILE A 339 -14.72 -10.49 -5.58
N GLY A 340 -13.96 -11.58 -5.72
CA GLY A 340 -12.51 -11.52 -5.93
C GLY A 340 -12.12 -10.68 -7.16
N GLN A 341 -12.87 -10.77 -8.26
CA GLN A 341 -12.65 -9.90 -9.43
C GLN A 341 -13.00 -8.44 -9.16
N ASP A 342 -14.09 -8.17 -8.43
CA ASP A 342 -14.44 -6.79 -8.04
C ASP A 342 -13.35 -6.17 -7.13
N VAL A 343 -12.78 -6.95 -6.21
CA VAL A 343 -11.65 -6.53 -5.37
C VAL A 343 -10.40 -6.28 -6.22
N LEU A 344 -10.12 -7.15 -7.20
CA LEU A 344 -9.01 -6.96 -8.15
C LEU A 344 -9.19 -5.68 -8.96
N VAL A 345 -10.42 -5.38 -9.41
CA VAL A 345 -10.76 -4.11 -10.08
C VAL A 345 -10.47 -2.92 -9.17
N LEU A 346 -10.94 -2.94 -7.93
CA LEU A 346 -10.67 -1.87 -6.95
C LEU A 346 -9.16 -1.67 -6.71
N GLY A 347 -8.39 -2.77 -6.64
CA GLY A 347 -6.93 -2.74 -6.53
C GLY A 347 -6.25 -2.12 -7.75
N LEU A 348 -6.63 -2.56 -8.96
CA LEU A 348 -6.09 -2.06 -10.23
C LEU A 348 -6.38 -0.57 -10.43
N ASP A 349 -7.63 -0.15 -10.18
CA ASP A 349 -8.08 1.22 -10.41
C ASP A 349 -7.44 2.20 -9.39
N SER A 350 -7.12 1.72 -8.18
CA SER A 350 -6.38 2.48 -7.17
C SER A 350 -4.84 2.36 -7.31
N GLY A 351 -4.36 1.46 -8.16
CA GLY A 351 -2.94 1.12 -8.27
C GLY A 351 -2.33 0.62 -6.96
N ASP A 352 -3.11 -0.02 -6.11
CA ASP A 352 -2.70 -0.57 -4.81
C ASP A 352 -2.14 -1.98 -5.02
N THR A 353 -0.82 -2.08 -5.26
CA THR A 353 -0.14 -3.35 -5.57
C THR A 353 -0.36 -4.42 -4.51
N PRO A 354 -0.20 -4.17 -3.19
CA PRO A 354 -0.54 -5.16 -2.16
C PRO A 354 -1.97 -5.70 -2.29
N LEU A 355 -2.96 -4.82 -2.45
CA LEU A 355 -4.36 -5.23 -2.58
C LEU A 355 -4.62 -6.07 -3.85
N ILE A 356 -3.97 -5.73 -4.97
CA ILE A 356 -4.04 -6.51 -6.21
C ILE A 356 -3.55 -7.94 -5.95
N ARG A 357 -2.41 -8.08 -5.25
CA ARG A 357 -1.82 -9.39 -4.94
C ARG A 357 -2.73 -10.21 -4.03
N ASP A 358 -3.31 -9.62 -3.00
CA ASP A 358 -4.27 -10.31 -2.12
C ASP A 358 -5.51 -10.82 -2.87
N ALA A 359 -6.02 -10.00 -3.79
CA ALA A 359 -7.13 -10.39 -4.66
C ALA A 359 -6.76 -11.59 -5.54
N LEU A 360 -5.54 -11.60 -6.09
CA LEU A 360 -5.03 -12.72 -6.89
C LEU A 360 -4.85 -13.99 -6.05
N VAL A 361 -4.43 -13.88 -4.78
CA VAL A 361 -4.39 -15.03 -3.86
C VAL A 361 -5.79 -15.62 -3.65
N GLY A 362 -6.80 -14.78 -3.41
CA GLY A 362 -8.19 -15.22 -3.24
C GLY A 362 -8.76 -15.85 -4.53
N LEU A 363 -8.44 -15.26 -5.68
CA LEU A 363 -8.83 -15.77 -6.99
C LEU A 363 -8.12 -17.09 -7.31
N ALA A 364 -6.84 -17.27 -6.95
CA ALA A 364 -6.13 -18.53 -7.16
C ALA A 364 -6.77 -19.69 -6.40
N ALA A 365 -7.34 -19.43 -5.23
CA ALA A 365 -8.02 -20.44 -4.40
C ALA A 365 -9.44 -20.80 -4.87
N THR A 366 -10.10 -19.91 -5.63
CA THR A 366 -11.54 -20.01 -5.92
C THR A 366 -11.91 -20.04 -7.40
N SER A 367 -11.00 -19.61 -8.28
CA SER A 367 -11.27 -19.50 -9.71
C SER A 367 -11.26 -20.87 -10.37
N GLY A 368 -12.19 -21.05 -11.31
CA GLY A 368 -12.26 -22.20 -12.20
C GLY A 368 -12.74 -21.79 -13.57
N GLN A 369 -12.63 -22.70 -14.54
CA GLN A 369 -12.84 -22.46 -15.96
C GLN A 369 -14.08 -21.61 -16.32
N SER A 370 -15.22 -21.81 -15.65
CA SER A 370 -16.50 -21.18 -16.01
C SER A 370 -16.69 -19.73 -15.58
N ASN A 371 -15.86 -19.23 -14.64
CA ASN A 371 -16.13 -17.95 -13.95
C ASN A 371 -14.96 -16.96 -14.06
N LEU A 372 -14.02 -17.19 -14.98
CA LEU A 372 -12.84 -16.35 -15.16
C LEU A 372 -13.11 -15.09 -15.96
N PHE A 373 -13.97 -15.17 -16.99
CA PHE A 373 -14.11 -14.14 -18.02
C PHE A 373 -15.56 -13.71 -18.22
N GLY A 374 -15.76 -12.55 -18.83
CA GLY A 374 -17.08 -12.06 -19.22
C GLY A 374 -17.93 -11.47 -18.10
N ARG A 375 -17.34 -11.19 -16.93
CA ARG A 375 -18.02 -10.45 -15.85
C ARG A 375 -18.24 -8.99 -16.20
N TYR A 376 -17.29 -8.37 -16.90
CA TYR A 376 -17.37 -6.98 -17.34
C TYR A 376 -17.44 -6.90 -18.87
N ALA A 377 -18.16 -5.90 -19.37
CA ALA A 377 -18.37 -5.74 -20.82
C ALA A 377 -17.08 -5.32 -21.57
N ASP A 378 -16.26 -4.47 -20.95
CA ASP A 378 -15.16 -3.76 -21.62
C ASP A 378 -13.77 -4.01 -20.99
N ARG A 379 -13.67 -4.86 -19.95
CA ARG A 379 -12.40 -5.15 -19.26
C ARG A 379 -12.32 -6.59 -18.77
N GLU A 380 -11.11 -7.10 -18.63
CA GLU A 380 -10.83 -8.42 -18.05
C GLU A 380 -9.75 -8.25 -16.97
N PRO A 381 -10.11 -8.17 -15.67
CA PRO A 381 -9.17 -7.76 -14.62
C PRO A 381 -7.91 -8.62 -14.51
N LEU A 382 -8.02 -9.93 -14.74
CA LEU A 382 -6.86 -10.83 -14.78
C LEU A 382 -5.94 -10.52 -15.96
N VAL A 383 -6.50 -10.13 -17.11
CA VAL A 383 -5.72 -9.70 -18.28
C VAL A 383 -5.04 -8.36 -18.02
N ASP A 384 -5.72 -7.42 -17.35
CA ASP A 384 -5.11 -6.16 -16.93
C ASP A 384 -3.92 -6.42 -15.98
N ALA A 385 -4.07 -7.33 -15.02
CA ALA A 385 -3.02 -7.73 -14.09
C ALA A 385 -1.80 -8.39 -14.80
N LEU A 386 -1.99 -9.12 -15.90
CA LEU A 386 -0.87 -9.65 -16.71
C LEU A 386 0.04 -8.57 -17.30
N GLN A 387 -0.45 -7.34 -17.42
CA GLN A 387 0.28 -6.20 -17.97
C GLN A 387 0.69 -5.19 -16.90
N TYR A 388 0.40 -5.50 -15.63
CA TYR A 388 0.70 -4.62 -14.52
C TYR A 388 2.22 -4.44 -14.35
N PRO A 389 2.73 -3.25 -13.98
CA PRO A 389 4.17 -3.01 -13.89
C PRO A 389 4.94 -3.92 -12.91
N ASP A 390 4.32 -4.31 -11.80
CA ASP A 390 4.95 -5.22 -10.82
C ASP A 390 4.94 -6.67 -11.34
N ARG A 391 6.12 -7.27 -11.39
CA ARG A 391 6.33 -8.61 -11.95
C ARG A 391 5.63 -9.71 -11.14
N ARG A 392 5.49 -9.54 -9.83
CA ARG A 392 4.78 -10.49 -8.95
C ARG A 392 3.32 -10.54 -9.32
N VAL A 393 2.69 -9.38 -9.53
CA VAL A 393 1.30 -9.30 -10.01
C VAL A 393 1.14 -10.02 -11.35
N GLN A 394 2.09 -9.85 -12.27
CA GLN A 394 2.06 -10.56 -13.55
C GLN A 394 2.15 -12.08 -13.34
N PHE A 395 3.10 -12.55 -12.51
CA PHE A 395 3.28 -13.98 -12.21
C PHE A 395 2.05 -14.58 -11.53
N GLU A 396 1.55 -13.94 -10.49
CA GLU A 396 0.35 -14.35 -9.75
C GLU A 396 -0.88 -14.42 -10.68
N SER A 397 -1.07 -13.42 -11.55
CA SER A 397 -2.16 -13.47 -12.54
C SER A 397 -1.99 -14.61 -13.55
N ALA A 398 -0.78 -14.81 -14.08
CA ALA A 398 -0.51 -15.93 -14.98
C ALA A 398 -0.72 -17.29 -14.31
N LEU A 399 -0.39 -17.43 -13.02
CA LEU A 399 -0.64 -18.63 -12.24
C LEU A 399 -2.14 -18.88 -12.08
N VAL A 400 -2.93 -17.86 -11.73
CA VAL A 400 -4.40 -17.95 -11.64
C VAL A 400 -4.97 -18.44 -12.98
N LEU A 401 -4.59 -17.80 -14.08
CA LEU A 401 -5.07 -18.12 -15.43
C LEU A 401 -4.64 -19.52 -15.90
N ALA A 402 -3.40 -19.92 -15.63
CA ALA A 402 -2.90 -21.24 -16.04
C ALA A 402 -3.56 -22.37 -15.24
N ARG A 403 -3.71 -22.21 -13.92
CA ARG A 403 -4.36 -23.19 -13.04
C ARG A 403 -5.85 -23.37 -13.35
N ALA A 404 -6.50 -22.32 -13.85
CA ALA A 404 -7.91 -22.39 -14.19
C ALA A 404 -8.19 -23.07 -15.55
N LEU A 405 -7.15 -23.36 -16.36
CA LEU A 405 -7.19 -24.18 -17.57
C LEU A 405 -8.34 -23.84 -18.56
N PRO A 406 -8.42 -22.60 -19.08
CA PRO A 406 -9.49 -22.17 -19.99
C PRO A 406 -9.50 -22.95 -21.32
N ASP A 407 -10.68 -23.35 -21.77
CA ASP A 407 -10.89 -24.07 -23.03
C ASP A 407 -10.98 -23.15 -24.26
N GLN A 408 -11.10 -21.85 -24.06
CA GLN A 408 -11.14 -20.84 -25.11
C GLN A 408 -10.02 -19.83 -24.94
N SER A 409 -9.45 -19.37 -26.06
CA SER A 409 -8.49 -18.27 -26.04
C SER A 409 -9.18 -16.97 -25.62
N PHE A 410 -8.44 -16.14 -24.91
CA PHE A 410 -8.86 -14.85 -24.37
C PHE A 410 -7.79 -13.79 -24.70
N PRO A 411 -8.10 -12.49 -24.58
CA PRO A 411 -7.12 -11.44 -24.82
C PRO A 411 -5.83 -11.67 -24.01
N ALA A 412 -4.68 -11.60 -24.69
CA ALA A 412 -3.36 -11.86 -24.11
C ALA A 412 -3.12 -13.30 -23.60
N SER A 413 -3.90 -14.32 -24.01
CA SER A 413 -3.62 -15.71 -23.62
C SER A 413 -2.23 -16.21 -24.06
N ASN A 414 -1.69 -15.64 -25.13
CA ASN A 414 -0.32 -15.88 -25.62
C ASN A 414 0.78 -15.33 -24.69
N ARG A 415 0.45 -14.55 -23.66
CA ARG A 415 1.44 -14.04 -22.69
C ARG A 415 1.64 -14.96 -21.49
N VAL A 416 0.64 -15.79 -21.14
CA VAL A 416 0.65 -16.60 -19.92
C VAL A 416 1.85 -17.56 -19.90
N ILE A 417 2.02 -18.36 -20.96
CA ILE A 417 3.08 -19.38 -21.02
C ILE A 417 4.49 -18.76 -21.04
N PRO A 418 4.81 -17.76 -21.88
CA PRO A 418 6.08 -17.04 -21.80
C PRO A 418 6.37 -16.45 -20.42
N LEU A 419 5.35 -15.93 -19.74
CA LEU A 419 5.53 -15.29 -18.45
C LEU A 419 5.88 -16.30 -17.35
N LEU A 420 5.15 -17.41 -17.27
CA LEU A 420 5.49 -18.51 -16.36
C LEU A 420 6.88 -19.09 -16.65
N ALA A 421 7.23 -19.25 -17.93
CA ALA A 421 8.57 -19.70 -18.31
C ALA A 421 9.65 -18.68 -17.87
N SER A 422 9.37 -17.38 -17.95
CA SER A 422 10.34 -16.35 -17.56
C SER A 422 10.71 -16.37 -16.07
N ALA A 423 9.82 -16.84 -15.20
CA ALA A 423 10.10 -17.03 -13.77
C ALA A 423 11.26 -18.02 -13.52
N LEU A 424 11.55 -18.90 -14.49
CA LEU A 424 12.67 -19.85 -14.41
C LEU A 424 14.04 -19.18 -14.64
N ARG A 425 14.08 -18.01 -15.27
CA ARG A 425 15.34 -17.31 -15.59
C ARG A 425 15.71 -16.26 -14.56
N THR A 426 14.73 -15.61 -13.92
CA THR A 426 15.04 -14.43 -13.11
C THR A 426 15.40 -14.81 -11.67
N GLY A 427 16.61 -14.45 -11.23
CA GLY A 427 17.14 -14.75 -9.89
C GLY A 427 16.80 -13.72 -8.82
N GLY A 428 15.55 -13.25 -8.73
CA GLY A 428 15.17 -12.19 -7.79
C GLY A 428 15.84 -10.84 -8.07
N GLU A 429 16.37 -10.64 -9.28
CA GLU A 429 16.95 -9.35 -9.68
C GLU A 429 15.91 -8.25 -9.63
N GLU A 430 16.28 -7.14 -9.00
CA GLU A 430 15.49 -5.92 -8.92
C GLU A 430 16.12 -4.84 -9.78
N TYR A 431 15.29 -4.12 -10.51
CA TYR A 431 15.71 -3.16 -11.52
C TYR A 431 15.38 -1.74 -11.10
N ALA A 432 16.36 -0.84 -11.25
CA ALA A 432 16.18 0.57 -10.92
C ALA A 432 16.55 1.49 -12.09
N ILE A 433 15.98 2.70 -12.06
CA ILE A 433 16.38 3.81 -12.92
C ILE A 433 16.75 5.02 -12.08
N VAL A 434 17.65 5.86 -12.61
CA VAL A 434 18.04 7.11 -11.97
C VAL A 434 17.74 8.29 -12.88
N ILE A 435 17.03 9.28 -12.35
CA ILE A 435 16.70 10.52 -13.04
C ILE A 435 17.35 11.68 -12.29
N ALA A 436 18.38 12.27 -12.87
CA ALA A 436 19.08 13.42 -12.30
C ALA A 436 19.69 14.28 -13.40
N ASP A 437 19.79 15.59 -13.19
CA ASP A 437 20.36 16.51 -14.18
C ASP A 437 21.89 16.34 -14.35
N ALA A 438 22.64 16.32 -13.25
CA ALA A 438 24.10 16.21 -13.27
C ALA A 438 24.57 14.76 -13.54
N VAL A 439 25.67 14.61 -14.28
CA VAL A 439 26.24 13.29 -14.60
C VAL A 439 26.80 12.63 -13.34
N GLU A 440 27.43 13.43 -12.49
CA GLU A 440 28.05 13.03 -11.23
C GLU A 440 27.02 12.42 -10.28
N ASP A 441 25.86 13.05 -10.17
CA ASP A 441 24.74 12.59 -9.35
C ASP A 441 24.19 11.25 -9.85
N ARG A 442 24.06 11.09 -11.18
CA ARG A 442 23.65 9.81 -11.79
C ARG A 442 24.62 8.69 -11.48
N GLN A 443 25.92 8.94 -11.61
CA GLN A 443 26.95 7.94 -11.33
C GLN A 443 26.99 7.57 -9.85
N ALA A 444 26.93 8.56 -8.95
CA ALA A 444 26.92 8.32 -7.51
C ALA A 444 25.70 7.49 -7.09
N MET A 445 24.50 7.83 -7.60
CA MET A 445 23.28 7.11 -7.26
C MET A 445 23.25 5.71 -7.88
N GLN A 446 23.76 5.54 -9.10
CA GLN A 446 23.91 4.23 -9.73
C GLN A 446 24.77 3.30 -8.87
N SER A 447 25.98 3.74 -8.47
CA SER A 447 26.85 2.93 -7.61
C SER A 447 26.21 2.60 -6.26
N LYS A 448 25.43 3.52 -5.70
CA LYS A 448 24.71 3.31 -4.45
C LYS A 448 23.62 2.24 -4.59
N LEU A 449 22.81 2.29 -5.65
CA LEU A 449 21.79 1.29 -5.94
C LEU A 449 22.38 -0.10 -6.22
N GLU A 450 23.46 -0.16 -7.00
CA GLU A 450 24.19 -1.41 -7.27
C GLU A 450 24.73 -2.04 -5.97
N SER A 451 25.18 -1.23 -5.01
CA SER A 451 25.61 -1.72 -3.69
C SER A 451 24.47 -2.32 -2.84
N LEU A 452 23.22 -1.95 -3.13
CA LEU A 452 22.01 -2.51 -2.49
C LEU A 452 21.41 -3.71 -3.25
N GLY A 453 22.09 -4.17 -4.31
CA GLY A 453 21.67 -5.33 -5.11
C GLY A 453 20.76 -5.00 -6.29
N PHE A 454 20.51 -3.72 -6.59
CA PHE A 454 19.73 -3.35 -7.78
C PHE A 454 20.59 -3.42 -9.05
N THR A 455 19.98 -3.89 -10.12
CA THR A 455 20.51 -3.71 -11.48
C THR A 455 19.98 -2.39 -12.04
N VAL A 456 20.86 -1.39 -12.17
CA VAL A 456 20.48 -0.09 -12.72
C VAL A 456 20.43 -0.17 -14.24
N LEU A 457 19.22 -0.17 -14.80
CA LEU A 457 18.99 -0.35 -16.23
C LEU A 457 19.34 0.89 -17.05
N GLY A 458 19.20 2.07 -16.46
CA GLY A 458 19.51 3.31 -17.14
C GLY A 458 19.52 4.52 -16.21
N THR A 459 20.36 5.49 -16.56
CA THR A 459 20.43 6.78 -15.88
C THR A 459 20.39 7.91 -16.92
N ASP A 460 19.48 8.87 -16.76
CA ASP A 460 19.40 10.04 -17.65
C ASP A 460 18.77 11.22 -16.88
N ARG A 461 18.58 12.38 -17.53
CA ARG A 461 17.96 13.58 -16.95
C ARG A 461 16.43 13.61 -17.07
N SER A 462 15.83 12.63 -17.75
CA SER A 462 14.38 12.59 -17.99
C SER A 462 13.91 11.18 -18.33
N VAL A 463 12.68 10.84 -17.91
CA VAL A 463 12.02 9.55 -18.19
C VAL A 463 11.98 9.26 -19.70
N ALA A 464 11.62 10.25 -20.52
CA ALA A 464 11.47 10.09 -21.97
C ALA A 464 12.73 9.55 -22.66
N ARG A 465 13.92 9.85 -22.14
CA ARG A 465 15.19 9.38 -22.70
C ARG A 465 15.53 7.95 -22.31
N LEU A 466 14.88 7.42 -21.29
CA LEU A 466 14.96 6.03 -20.85
C LEU A 466 13.86 5.16 -21.48
N GLY A 467 13.00 5.70 -22.35
CA GLY A 467 11.81 5.01 -22.87
C GLY A 467 12.10 3.66 -23.53
N ASP A 468 13.15 3.56 -24.34
CA ASP A 468 13.56 2.30 -24.98
C ASP A 468 14.03 1.26 -23.94
N THR A 469 14.82 1.72 -22.95
CA THR A 469 15.29 0.89 -21.83
C THR A 469 14.14 0.38 -20.99
N ILE A 470 13.18 1.24 -20.63
CA ILE A 470 11.99 0.91 -19.85
C ILE A 470 11.12 -0.10 -20.62
N SER A 471 10.94 0.11 -21.93
CA SER A 471 10.09 -0.77 -22.75
C SER A 471 10.67 -2.17 -22.95
N GLN A 472 12.00 -2.31 -22.84
CA GLN A 472 12.71 -3.59 -22.98
C GLN A 472 13.00 -4.26 -21.64
N SER A 473 12.72 -3.59 -20.51
CA SER A 473 12.99 -4.14 -19.20
C SER A 473 11.95 -5.18 -18.77
N PRO A 474 12.31 -6.12 -17.88
CA PRO A 474 11.33 -7.01 -17.24
C PRO A 474 10.35 -6.28 -16.31
N GLY A 475 10.68 -5.05 -15.90
CA GLY A 475 9.96 -4.22 -14.93
C GLY A 475 10.90 -3.18 -14.33
N ILE A 476 10.38 -2.13 -13.70
CA ILE A 476 11.15 -1.15 -12.93
C ILE A 476 10.63 -1.14 -11.49
N ASP A 477 11.46 -1.63 -10.57
CA ASP A 477 11.11 -1.81 -9.16
C ASP A 477 11.33 -0.52 -8.34
N LEU A 478 12.25 0.35 -8.77
CA LEU A 478 12.51 1.64 -8.11
C LEU A 478 12.97 2.72 -9.10
N ALA A 479 12.45 3.93 -8.97
CA ALA A 479 13.01 5.11 -9.59
C ALA A 479 13.61 6.04 -8.53
N VAL A 480 14.87 6.44 -8.68
CA VAL A 480 15.48 7.45 -7.82
C VAL A 480 15.60 8.76 -8.58
N VAL A 481 15.01 9.83 -8.02
CA VAL A 481 14.89 11.12 -8.70
C VAL A 481 15.61 12.21 -7.88
N LEU A 482 16.50 12.96 -8.52
CA LEU A 482 17.21 14.10 -7.96
C LEU A 482 16.80 15.36 -8.73
N PRO A 483 15.63 15.94 -8.40
CA PRO A 483 15.10 17.11 -9.09
C PRO A 483 15.79 18.40 -8.60
N LEU A 484 15.94 19.36 -9.51
CA LEU A 484 16.45 20.71 -9.16
C LEU A 484 15.38 21.62 -8.51
N THR A 485 14.10 21.33 -8.75
CA THR A 485 12.96 22.16 -8.32
C THR A 485 11.73 21.28 -8.08
N LEU A 486 10.79 21.74 -7.24
CA LEU A 486 9.52 21.03 -6.97
C LEU A 486 8.74 20.76 -8.26
N ASP A 487 8.57 21.78 -9.12
CA ASP A 487 7.91 21.65 -10.43
C ASP A 487 8.55 20.57 -11.31
N GLY A 488 9.88 20.46 -11.28
CA GLY A 488 10.61 19.41 -11.99
C GLY A 488 10.37 18.02 -11.41
N GLY A 489 10.26 17.92 -10.09
CA GLY A 489 9.86 16.70 -9.40
C GLY A 489 8.44 16.27 -9.79
N GLU A 490 7.47 17.17 -9.73
CA GLU A 490 6.09 16.91 -10.16
C GLU A 490 6.01 16.45 -11.61
N GLN A 491 6.74 17.12 -12.52
CA GLN A 491 6.76 16.73 -13.93
C GLN A 491 7.35 15.33 -14.11
N THR A 492 8.41 14.99 -13.36
CA THR A 492 9.01 13.66 -13.42
C THR A 492 8.04 12.58 -12.94
N ILE A 493 7.27 12.84 -11.88
CA ILE A 493 6.20 11.94 -11.44
C ILE A 493 5.15 11.78 -12.55
N LYS A 494 4.64 12.88 -13.11
CA LYS A 494 3.66 12.84 -14.22
C LYS A 494 4.19 12.02 -15.41
N ASP A 495 5.46 12.18 -15.77
CA ASP A 495 6.10 11.43 -16.84
C ASP A 495 6.23 9.92 -16.51
N LEU A 496 6.63 9.56 -15.28
CA LEU A 496 6.69 8.17 -14.82
C LEU A 496 5.29 7.53 -14.81
N ARG A 497 4.28 8.25 -14.33
CA ARG A 497 2.88 7.79 -14.25
C ARG A 497 2.21 7.66 -15.62
N SER A 498 2.73 8.33 -16.65
CA SER A 498 2.23 8.23 -18.03
C SER A 498 3.00 7.25 -18.92
N THR A 499 4.16 6.77 -18.46
CA THR A 499 5.01 5.85 -19.21
C THR A 499 4.65 4.41 -18.85
N ALA A 500 4.28 3.62 -19.87
CA ALA A 500 4.01 2.19 -19.70
C ALA A 500 5.24 1.49 -19.10
N GLY A 501 5.03 0.63 -18.11
CA GLY A 501 6.11 -0.03 -17.35
C GLY A 501 6.58 0.73 -16.11
N THR A 502 6.21 2.02 -15.93
CA THR A 502 6.55 2.79 -14.72
C THR A 502 5.35 3.40 -13.98
N ILE A 503 4.13 3.12 -14.43
CA ILE A 503 2.88 3.71 -13.89
C ILE A 503 2.79 3.56 -12.36
N ASN A 504 3.18 2.40 -11.82
CA ASN A 504 3.14 2.12 -10.38
C ASN A 504 4.52 1.97 -9.75
N THR A 505 5.59 2.39 -10.43
CA THR A 505 6.95 2.31 -9.91
C THR A 505 7.10 3.24 -8.69
N PRO A 506 7.58 2.72 -7.54
CA PRO A 506 7.94 3.53 -6.38
C PRO A 506 9.05 4.52 -6.71
N VAL A 507 8.97 5.73 -6.15
CA VAL A 507 9.86 6.85 -6.43
C VAL A 507 10.51 7.36 -5.15
N LEU A 508 11.83 7.30 -5.08
CA LEU A 508 12.60 7.90 -4.00
C LEU A 508 13.18 9.23 -4.47
N PHE A 509 12.71 10.33 -3.92
CA PHE A 509 13.27 11.65 -4.14
C PHE A 509 14.47 11.90 -3.22
N SER A 510 15.62 12.28 -3.79
CA SER A 510 16.75 12.78 -3.00
C SER A 510 16.86 14.29 -3.12
N ILE A 511 16.48 14.99 -2.04
CA ILE A 511 16.20 16.44 -2.01
C ILE A 511 17.11 17.16 -1.01
N PRO A 512 17.61 18.37 -1.32
CA PRO A 512 18.32 19.20 -0.34
C PRO A 512 17.47 19.50 0.90
N THR A 513 18.09 19.58 2.08
CA THR A 513 17.36 19.74 3.36
C THR A 513 16.39 20.93 3.37
N GLY A 514 16.77 22.05 2.74
CA GLY A 514 15.97 23.27 2.71
C GLY A 514 14.65 23.14 1.95
N ASP A 515 14.56 22.20 0.99
CA ASP A 515 13.40 22.02 0.14
C ASP A 515 12.47 20.88 0.62
N LEU A 516 12.95 20.00 1.53
CA LEU A 516 12.20 18.87 2.07
C LEU A 516 10.79 19.23 2.56
N PRO A 517 10.56 20.33 3.32
CA PRO A 517 9.21 20.66 3.80
C PRO A 517 8.19 20.89 2.66
N SER A 518 8.64 21.46 1.53
CA SER A 518 7.77 21.70 0.37
C SER A 518 7.42 20.38 -0.32
N TYR A 519 8.38 19.47 -0.42
CA TYR A 519 8.15 18.13 -0.95
C TYR A 519 7.24 17.30 -0.06
N HIS A 520 7.46 17.33 1.27
CA HIS A 520 6.59 16.65 2.24
C HIS A 520 5.14 17.12 2.11
N THR A 521 4.93 18.44 2.00
CA THR A 521 3.60 19.00 1.79
C THR A 521 2.93 18.48 0.50
N GLU A 522 3.71 18.30 -0.57
CA GLU A 522 3.20 17.90 -1.90
C GLU A 522 2.99 16.38 -2.04
N PHE A 523 3.94 15.55 -1.59
CA PHE A 523 3.96 14.11 -1.92
C PHE A 523 3.83 13.14 -0.73
N ASP A 524 3.78 13.57 0.54
CA ASP A 524 3.66 12.62 1.68
C ASP A 524 2.41 11.74 1.62
N ARG A 525 1.44 12.13 0.80
CA ARG A 525 0.20 11.41 0.54
C ARG A 525 0.33 10.33 -0.53
N ASP A 526 1.27 10.48 -1.47
CA ASP A 526 1.53 9.43 -2.45
C ASP A 526 2.41 8.35 -1.79
N ARG A 527 1.78 7.23 -1.43
CA ARG A 527 2.46 6.09 -0.80
C ARG A 527 3.54 5.45 -1.68
N LYS A 528 3.57 5.78 -2.98
CA LYS A 528 4.61 5.34 -3.91
C LYS A 528 5.73 6.36 -4.02
N VAL A 529 5.75 7.39 -3.18
CA VAL A 529 6.78 8.42 -3.15
C VAL A 529 7.34 8.51 -1.74
N ALA A 530 8.66 8.49 -1.63
CA ALA A 530 9.34 8.80 -0.39
C ALA A 530 10.43 9.84 -0.64
N MET A 531 10.83 10.54 0.42
CA MET A 531 11.83 11.59 0.37
C MET A 531 12.99 11.23 1.27
N ILE A 532 14.19 11.51 0.78
CA ILE A 532 15.41 11.44 1.56
C ILE A 532 16.25 12.69 1.35
N ARG A 533 16.89 13.13 2.42
CA ARG A 533 17.86 14.23 2.36
C ARG A 533 19.03 13.88 1.44
N SER A 534 19.40 14.79 0.55
CA SER A 534 20.64 14.68 -0.24
C SER A 534 21.86 14.55 0.69
N GLY A 535 22.70 13.54 0.43
CA GLY A 535 23.85 13.23 1.28
C GLY A 535 23.51 12.48 2.58
N ALA A 536 22.32 11.88 2.70
CA ALA A 536 22.04 10.91 3.75
C ALA A 536 23.01 9.72 3.71
N SER A 537 23.23 9.09 4.87
CA SER A 537 24.08 7.90 4.98
C SER A 537 23.53 6.74 4.14
N ASP A 538 24.37 5.76 3.88
CA ASP A 538 23.97 4.57 3.11
C ASP A 538 22.91 3.76 3.86
N ASP A 539 23.05 3.62 5.18
CA ASP A 539 22.05 2.95 6.02
C ASP A 539 20.68 3.66 5.98
N ALA A 540 20.66 4.99 6.06
CA ALA A 540 19.41 5.75 6.00
C ALA A 540 18.74 5.66 4.63
N PHE A 541 19.54 5.62 3.56
CA PHE A 541 19.05 5.41 2.21
C PHE A 541 18.49 4.00 2.01
N SER A 542 19.18 2.97 2.47
CA SER A 542 18.67 1.59 2.43
C SER A 542 17.34 1.48 3.16
N ALA A 543 17.27 1.98 4.40
CA ALA A 543 16.04 1.93 5.19
C ALA A 543 14.87 2.68 4.52
N SER A 544 15.15 3.80 3.84
CA SER A 544 14.13 4.55 3.12
C SER A 544 13.64 3.82 1.87
N VAL A 545 14.55 3.15 1.15
CA VAL A 545 14.20 2.28 0.01
C VAL A 545 13.35 1.11 0.49
N ASP A 546 13.78 0.40 1.54
CA ASP A 546 13.06 -0.77 2.04
C ASP A 546 11.66 -0.38 2.53
N SER A 547 11.51 0.72 3.29
CA SER A 547 10.21 1.24 3.72
C SER A 547 9.32 1.63 2.54
N LEU A 548 9.86 2.30 1.52
CA LEU A 548 9.11 2.71 0.33
C LEU A 548 8.60 1.49 -0.45
N LEU A 549 9.46 0.48 -0.67
CA LEU A 549 9.07 -0.73 -1.40
C LEU A 549 8.07 -1.57 -0.61
N GLU A 550 8.19 -1.59 0.71
CA GLU A 550 7.21 -2.19 1.61
C GLU A 550 5.83 -1.53 1.46
N ASP A 551 5.77 -0.20 1.57
CA ASP A 551 4.50 0.53 1.52
C ASP A 551 3.85 0.54 0.14
N ALA A 552 4.65 0.63 -0.93
CA ALA A 552 4.17 0.79 -2.29
C ALA A 552 3.86 -0.55 -2.99
N SER A 553 4.61 -1.61 -2.65
CA SER A 553 4.60 -2.87 -3.40
C SER A 553 4.48 -4.12 -2.51
N GLY A 554 4.42 -3.98 -1.19
CA GLY A 554 4.37 -5.11 -0.25
C GLY A 554 5.73 -5.82 -0.13
N GLY A 555 6.80 -5.05 -0.26
CA GLY A 555 8.17 -5.49 -0.05
C GLY A 555 8.93 -5.77 -1.35
N ARG A 556 10.17 -6.25 -1.19
CA ARG A 556 11.11 -6.58 -2.27
C ARG A 556 10.81 -7.94 -2.90
N LEU A 557 11.20 -8.14 -4.16
CA LEU A 557 11.19 -9.48 -4.78
C LEU A 557 12.48 -10.20 -4.41
N THR A 558 12.44 -11.02 -3.37
CA THR A 558 13.65 -11.73 -2.93
C THR A 558 13.99 -12.91 -3.83
N GLU A 559 15.21 -13.43 -3.72
CA GLU A 559 15.61 -14.69 -4.38
C GLU A 559 14.73 -15.87 -3.91
N ILE A 560 14.27 -15.85 -2.67
CA ILE A 560 13.34 -16.86 -2.13
C ILE A 560 12.00 -16.76 -2.87
N ASP A 561 11.44 -15.56 -3.00
CA ASP A 561 10.18 -15.34 -3.72
C ASP A 561 10.30 -15.75 -5.19
N ALA A 562 11.40 -15.38 -5.85
CA ALA A 562 11.66 -15.76 -7.23
C ALA A 562 11.72 -17.29 -7.40
N ASN A 563 12.33 -18.01 -6.46
CA ASN A 563 12.35 -19.48 -6.47
C ASN A 563 10.96 -20.08 -6.21
N ILE A 564 10.14 -19.47 -5.34
CA ILE A 564 8.74 -19.87 -5.14
C ILE A 564 7.97 -19.73 -6.46
N TYR A 565 8.06 -18.57 -7.13
CA TYR A 565 7.41 -18.37 -8.43
C TYR A 565 7.90 -19.34 -9.50
N ALA A 566 9.19 -19.67 -9.52
CA ALA A 566 9.73 -20.67 -10.44
C ALA A 566 9.09 -22.05 -10.21
N ILE A 567 8.99 -22.51 -8.96
CA ILE A 567 8.38 -23.80 -8.61
C ILE A 567 6.89 -23.80 -8.94
N GLU A 568 6.16 -22.76 -8.54
CA GLU A 568 4.73 -22.64 -8.83
C GLU A 568 4.45 -22.57 -10.34
N SER A 569 5.32 -21.89 -11.10
CA SER A 569 5.22 -21.82 -12.55
C SER A 569 5.47 -23.17 -13.21
N LEU A 570 6.43 -23.96 -12.73
CA LEU A 570 6.64 -25.32 -13.23
C LEU A 570 5.43 -26.22 -12.95
N ASP A 571 4.82 -26.12 -11.77
CA ASP A 571 3.62 -26.88 -11.42
C ASP A 571 2.42 -26.50 -12.32
N ALA A 572 2.23 -25.20 -12.56
CA ALA A 572 1.21 -24.71 -13.49
C ALA A 572 1.48 -25.17 -14.93
N LEU A 573 2.71 -25.02 -15.43
CA LEU A 573 3.12 -25.47 -16.77
C LEU A 573 2.97 -26.99 -16.94
N LYS A 574 3.27 -27.77 -15.90
CA LYS A 574 3.01 -29.22 -15.88
C LYS A 574 1.53 -29.51 -16.07
N SER A 575 0.66 -28.85 -15.32
CA SER A 575 -0.80 -29.01 -15.46
C SER A 575 -1.27 -28.65 -16.87
N VAL A 576 -0.76 -27.56 -17.44
CA VAL A 576 -1.05 -27.16 -18.84
C VAL A 576 -0.56 -28.21 -19.84
N SER A 577 0.65 -28.78 -19.67
CA SER A 577 1.22 -29.79 -20.57
C SER A 577 0.41 -31.10 -20.60
N LEU A 578 -0.21 -31.44 -19.47
CA LEU A 578 -1.02 -32.63 -19.30
C LEU A 578 -2.43 -32.46 -19.90
N VAL A 579 -3.08 -31.33 -19.61
CA VAL A 579 -4.47 -31.07 -20.03
C VAL A 579 -4.56 -30.52 -21.46
N ARG A 580 -3.58 -29.71 -21.87
CA ARG A 580 -3.50 -29.05 -23.20
C ARG A 580 -4.73 -28.20 -23.54
N PRO A 581 -5.06 -27.21 -22.69
CA PRO A 581 -6.12 -26.26 -23.00
C PRO A 581 -5.85 -25.55 -24.33
N ALA A 582 -6.89 -25.35 -25.15
CA ALA A 582 -6.75 -24.72 -26.46
C ALA A 582 -6.31 -23.24 -26.40
N ALA A 583 -6.40 -22.61 -25.22
CA ALA A 583 -5.98 -21.24 -25.00
C ALA A 583 -4.45 -21.05 -25.00
N TYR A 584 -3.67 -22.12 -24.79
CA TYR A 584 -2.23 -22.06 -24.50
C TYR A 584 -1.39 -22.88 -25.48
N ASN A 585 -0.19 -22.39 -25.78
CA ASN A 585 0.79 -23.05 -26.62
C ASN A 585 2.08 -23.34 -25.84
N MET A 586 2.36 -24.62 -25.57
CA MET A 586 3.56 -25.02 -24.82
C MET A 586 4.88 -24.76 -25.55
N ALA A 587 4.85 -24.62 -26.88
CA ALA A 587 6.06 -24.28 -27.65
C ALA A 587 6.68 -22.94 -27.22
N ASP A 588 5.87 -22.03 -26.65
CA ASP A 588 6.33 -20.72 -26.22
C ASP A 588 7.21 -20.76 -24.94
N ALA A 589 7.12 -21.85 -24.16
CA ALA A 589 7.98 -22.08 -22.99
C ALA A 589 9.23 -22.93 -23.32
N GLU A 590 9.22 -23.64 -24.45
CA GLU A 590 10.17 -24.70 -24.73
C GLU A 590 11.65 -24.28 -24.68
N PRO A 591 12.09 -23.16 -25.31
CA PRO A 591 13.50 -22.75 -25.25
C PRO A 591 13.97 -22.49 -23.82
N THR A 592 13.07 -21.98 -22.98
CA THR A 592 13.39 -21.66 -21.58
C THR A 592 13.45 -22.91 -20.73
N LEU A 593 12.56 -23.87 -20.98
CA LEU A 593 12.55 -25.15 -20.29
C LEU A 593 13.80 -25.97 -20.65
N ILE A 594 14.24 -25.95 -21.91
CA ILE A 594 15.49 -26.62 -22.33
C ILE A 594 16.69 -26.02 -21.59
N LEU A 595 16.82 -24.69 -21.55
CA LEU A 595 17.88 -24.04 -20.79
C LEU A 595 17.79 -24.37 -19.29
N ALA A 596 16.59 -24.34 -18.71
CA ALA A 596 16.38 -24.71 -17.31
C ALA A 596 16.72 -26.18 -17.02
N LEU A 597 16.53 -27.09 -17.98
CA LEU A 597 16.94 -28.50 -17.86
C LEU A 597 18.46 -28.61 -17.75
N GLU A 598 19.23 -27.76 -18.42
CA GLU A 598 20.69 -27.75 -18.35
C GLU A 598 21.20 -27.15 -17.02
N GLU A 599 20.61 -26.02 -16.61
CA GLU A 599 21.12 -25.21 -15.48
C GLU A 599 20.63 -25.67 -14.10
N ARG A 600 19.40 -26.19 -14.00
CA ARG A 600 18.78 -26.59 -12.73
C ARG A 600 19.19 -28.01 -12.33
N LYS A 601 19.01 -28.34 -11.05
CA LYS A 601 19.31 -29.65 -10.45
C LYS A 601 18.17 -30.13 -9.58
N ASP A 602 18.26 -31.39 -9.17
CA ASP A 602 17.39 -32.07 -8.22
C ASP A 602 15.92 -31.99 -8.63
N ALA A 603 15.03 -31.68 -7.68
CA ALA A 603 13.58 -31.68 -7.88
C ALA A 603 13.13 -30.74 -9.01
N THR A 604 13.72 -29.54 -9.11
CA THR A 604 13.34 -28.55 -10.14
C THR A 604 13.69 -29.04 -11.54
N ARG A 605 14.85 -29.71 -11.70
CA ARG A 605 15.24 -30.33 -12.97
C ARG A 605 14.26 -31.45 -13.36
N MET A 606 13.82 -32.25 -12.40
CA MET A 606 12.85 -33.33 -12.67
C MET A 606 11.48 -32.77 -13.09
N MET A 607 11.02 -31.68 -12.48
CA MET A 607 9.79 -31.00 -12.90
C MET A 607 9.90 -30.49 -14.36
N VAL A 608 11.03 -29.88 -14.72
CA VAL A 608 11.29 -29.44 -16.10
C VAL A 608 11.30 -30.63 -17.08
N ALA A 609 12.01 -31.70 -16.72
CA ALA A 609 12.10 -32.91 -17.54
C ALA A 609 10.73 -33.54 -17.78
N GLU A 610 9.87 -33.57 -16.76
CA GLU A 610 8.50 -34.07 -16.87
C GLU A 610 7.65 -33.23 -17.83
N ILE A 611 7.76 -31.89 -17.79
CA ILE A 611 7.04 -30.99 -18.71
C ILE A 611 7.51 -31.22 -20.15
N LEU A 612 8.83 -31.27 -20.38
CA LEU A 612 9.40 -31.54 -21.70
C LEU A 612 8.99 -32.92 -22.22
N ALA A 613 8.91 -33.93 -21.35
CA ALA A 613 8.47 -35.27 -21.74
C ALA A 613 7.00 -35.32 -22.17
N ASN A 614 6.19 -34.37 -21.69
CA ASN A 614 4.79 -34.20 -22.10
C ASN A 614 4.62 -33.22 -23.26
N THR A 615 5.70 -32.70 -23.85
CA THR A 615 5.66 -31.77 -25.00
C THR A 615 6.03 -32.50 -26.29
N ASP A 616 5.19 -32.40 -27.32
CA ASP A 616 5.46 -33.00 -28.64
C ASP A 616 6.41 -32.10 -29.44
N SER A 617 7.71 -32.24 -29.17
CA SER A 617 8.74 -31.47 -29.87
C SER A 617 10.03 -32.27 -30.04
N PRO A 618 10.65 -32.25 -31.23
CA PRO A 618 11.97 -32.82 -31.44
C PRO A 618 13.05 -32.23 -30.54
N SER A 619 13.05 -30.91 -30.31
CA SER A 619 14.05 -30.26 -29.45
C SER A 619 13.86 -30.64 -27.98
N ALA A 620 12.62 -30.71 -27.50
CA ALA A 620 12.33 -31.19 -26.15
C ALA A 620 12.81 -32.64 -25.92
N GLN A 621 12.50 -33.56 -26.85
CA GLN A 621 12.91 -34.97 -26.70
C GLN A 621 14.43 -35.14 -26.76
N ARG A 622 15.11 -34.42 -27.65
CA ARG A 622 16.58 -34.45 -27.75
C ARG A 622 17.24 -33.87 -26.50
N ALA A 623 16.76 -32.74 -25.99
CA ALA A 623 17.27 -32.16 -24.75
C ALA A 623 17.17 -33.12 -23.55
N LEU A 624 16.09 -33.91 -23.47
CA LEU A 624 15.95 -34.95 -22.45
C LEU A 624 16.99 -36.07 -22.61
N LEU A 625 17.25 -36.50 -23.85
CA LEU A 625 18.28 -37.50 -24.13
C LEU A 625 19.66 -36.95 -23.79
N ASP A 626 19.99 -35.74 -24.24
CA ASP A 626 21.26 -35.07 -23.97
C ASP A 626 21.49 -34.92 -22.47
N ALA A 627 20.49 -34.43 -21.71
CA ALA A 627 20.58 -34.30 -20.26
C ALA A 627 20.76 -35.66 -19.56
N ALA A 628 20.12 -36.73 -20.06
CA ALA A 628 20.26 -38.07 -19.50
C ALA A 628 21.63 -38.70 -19.80
N LEU A 629 22.15 -38.46 -21.00
CA LEU A 629 23.43 -39.00 -21.48
C LEU A 629 24.62 -38.22 -20.94
N ASP A 630 24.42 -36.96 -20.52
CA ASP A 630 25.45 -36.12 -19.94
C ASP A 630 26.15 -36.83 -18.75
N PRO A 631 27.50 -36.85 -18.70
CA PRO A 631 28.25 -37.46 -17.61
C PRO A 631 27.88 -36.92 -16.22
N SER A 632 27.49 -35.65 -16.13
CA SER A 632 27.10 -34.94 -14.90
C SER A 632 25.71 -35.30 -14.38
N ALA A 633 24.89 -36.03 -15.14
CA ALA A 633 23.55 -36.45 -14.72
C ALA A 633 23.56 -37.27 -13.41
N GLY A 634 24.65 -37.97 -13.10
CA GLY A 634 24.86 -38.63 -11.81
C GLY A 634 23.67 -39.51 -11.38
N ASN A 635 23.08 -39.19 -10.23
CA ASN A 635 21.95 -39.93 -9.66
C ASN A 635 20.61 -39.64 -10.37
N GLU A 636 20.49 -38.54 -11.09
CA GLU A 636 19.27 -38.14 -11.82
C GLU A 636 19.11 -38.91 -13.13
N ARG A 637 20.19 -39.52 -13.64
CA ARG A 637 20.25 -40.18 -14.95
C ARG A 637 19.11 -41.18 -15.18
N VAL A 638 18.80 -42.02 -14.21
CA VAL A 638 17.74 -43.04 -14.33
C VAL A 638 16.39 -42.37 -14.59
N GLU A 639 16.09 -41.29 -13.88
CA GLU A 639 14.82 -40.59 -14.00
C GLU A 639 14.72 -39.81 -15.32
N LEU A 640 15.80 -39.13 -15.73
CA LEU A 640 15.89 -38.46 -17.03
C LEU A 640 15.70 -39.43 -18.20
N LEU A 641 16.33 -40.62 -18.15
CA LEU A 641 16.11 -41.69 -19.14
C LEU A 641 14.64 -42.15 -19.16
N ASN A 642 13.99 -42.25 -18.00
CA ASN A 642 12.58 -42.62 -17.94
C ASN A 642 11.66 -41.55 -18.56
N TYR A 643 11.96 -40.26 -18.37
CA TYR A 643 11.26 -39.16 -19.03
C TYR A 643 11.47 -39.17 -20.55
N ALA A 644 12.70 -39.37 -21.01
CA ALA A 644 13.00 -39.53 -22.44
C ALA A 644 12.23 -40.71 -23.06
N ALA A 645 12.26 -41.89 -22.42
CA ALA A 645 11.49 -43.05 -22.87
C ALA A 645 9.98 -42.79 -22.88
N SER A 646 9.46 -42.01 -21.91
CA SER A 646 8.04 -41.62 -21.87
C SER A 646 7.66 -40.72 -23.05
N SER A 647 8.51 -39.74 -23.37
CA SER A 647 8.34 -38.88 -24.55
C SER A 647 8.32 -39.70 -25.84
N ILE A 648 9.29 -40.61 -26.02
CA ILE A 648 9.39 -41.47 -27.19
C ILE A 648 8.16 -42.37 -27.34
N ARG A 649 7.69 -42.98 -26.25
CA ARG A 649 6.47 -43.80 -26.28
C ARG A 649 5.22 -43.01 -26.66
N ARG A 650 5.18 -41.72 -26.32
CA ARG A 650 4.00 -40.86 -26.55
C ARG A 650 3.99 -40.23 -27.94
N TYR A 651 5.15 -39.83 -28.46
CA TYR A 651 5.27 -39.02 -29.68
C TYR A 651 6.06 -39.69 -30.80
N GLY A 652 6.72 -40.82 -30.51
CA GLY A 652 7.64 -41.47 -31.43
C GLY A 652 9.06 -40.94 -31.31
N ASP A 653 9.90 -41.41 -32.22
CA ASP A 653 11.34 -41.20 -32.20
C ASP A 653 11.75 -39.90 -32.92
N TYR A 654 12.32 -38.98 -32.15
CA TYR A 654 12.98 -37.77 -32.61
C TYR A 654 14.48 -37.75 -32.34
N ALA A 655 15.05 -38.82 -31.80
CA ALA A 655 16.45 -38.90 -31.40
C ALA A 655 17.40 -38.72 -32.60
N THR A 656 18.59 -38.20 -32.37
CA THR A 656 19.64 -38.17 -33.40
C THR A 656 20.42 -39.49 -33.45
N ASP A 657 21.09 -39.78 -34.56
CA ASP A 657 21.96 -40.98 -34.65
C ASP A 657 23.12 -40.92 -33.64
N ALA A 658 23.57 -39.70 -33.28
CA ALA A 658 24.60 -39.48 -32.28
C ALA A 658 24.11 -39.86 -30.86
N GLU A 659 22.94 -39.36 -30.45
CA GLU A 659 22.30 -39.72 -29.18
C GLU A 659 22.08 -41.23 -29.07
N VAL A 660 21.67 -41.88 -30.18
CA VAL A 660 21.48 -43.35 -30.20
C VAL A 660 22.80 -44.09 -30.04
N ALA A 661 23.88 -43.63 -30.68
CA ALA A 661 25.20 -44.22 -30.52
C ALA A 661 25.70 -44.06 -29.07
N GLU A 662 25.49 -42.91 -28.45
CA GLU A 662 25.86 -42.63 -27.07
C GLU A 662 25.01 -43.43 -26.06
N LEU A 663 23.71 -43.59 -26.30
CA LEU A 663 22.83 -44.47 -25.53
C LEU A 663 23.30 -45.94 -25.58
N ASN A 664 23.71 -46.43 -26.75
CA ASN A 664 24.25 -47.78 -26.87
C ASN A 664 25.57 -47.92 -26.10
N ASN A 665 26.47 -46.93 -26.19
CA ASN A 665 27.70 -46.89 -25.40
C ASN A 665 27.40 -46.89 -23.88
N LEU A 666 26.37 -46.18 -23.44
CA LEU A 666 25.93 -46.16 -22.05
C LEU A 666 25.47 -47.56 -21.60
N ILE A 667 24.66 -48.25 -22.41
CA ILE A 667 24.18 -49.63 -22.13
C ILE A 667 25.36 -50.61 -22.03
N GLU A 668 26.36 -50.49 -22.89
CA GLU A 668 27.53 -51.39 -22.87
C GLU A 668 28.44 -51.17 -21.65
N ARG A 669 28.49 -49.94 -21.13
CA ARG A 669 29.43 -49.52 -20.07
C ARG A 669 28.83 -49.51 -18.68
N THR A 670 27.52 -49.65 -18.55
CA THR A 670 26.82 -49.56 -17.26
C THR A 670 26.04 -50.84 -16.97
N GLY A 671 25.73 -51.06 -15.70
CA GLY A 671 24.88 -52.15 -15.23
C GLY A 671 23.82 -51.65 -14.26
N GLY A 672 22.93 -52.55 -13.82
CA GLY A 672 21.89 -52.23 -12.83
C GLY A 672 20.85 -51.22 -13.35
N PRO A 673 20.26 -50.39 -12.47
CA PRO A 673 19.11 -49.54 -12.81
C PRO A 673 19.34 -48.57 -13.97
N VAL A 674 20.58 -48.09 -14.16
CA VAL A 674 20.93 -47.20 -15.28
C VAL A 674 20.86 -47.94 -16.62
N ALA A 675 21.38 -49.17 -16.68
CA ALA A 675 21.33 -49.99 -17.88
C ALA A 675 19.87 -50.38 -18.23
N ASP A 676 19.05 -50.70 -17.22
CA ASP A 676 17.63 -51.02 -17.41
C ASP A 676 16.85 -49.81 -17.96
N ALA A 677 17.09 -48.61 -17.39
CA ALA A 677 16.46 -47.38 -17.87
C ALA A 677 16.92 -47.03 -19.30
N ALA A 678 18.22 -47.17 -19.60
CA ALA A 678 18.76 -46.94 -20.94
C ALA A 678 18.22 -47.94 -21.97
N ALA A 679 18.05 -49.21 -21.57
CA ALA A 679 17.40 -50.24 -22.38
C ALA A 679 15.92 -49.90 -22.65
N ASN A 680 15.20 -49.33 -21.69
CA ASN A 680 13.84 -48.85 -21.91
C ASN A 680 13.78 -47.73 -22.96
N VAL A 681 14.72 -46.77 -22.93
CA VAL A 681 14.84 -45.74 -23.98
C VAL A 681 15.09 -46.41 -25.32
N ARG A 682 16.09 -47.30 -25.39
CA ARG A 682 16.50 -47.96 -26.62
C ARG A 682 15.38 -48.79 -27.23
N GLY A 683 14.62 -49.51 -26.40
CA GLY A 683 13.46 -50.27 -26.82
C GLY A 683 12.32 -49.39 -27.31
N ALA A 684 12.08 -48.24 -26.67
CA ALA A 684 11.05 -47.29 -27.09
C ALA A 684 11.34 -46.68 -28.48
N LEU A 685 12.63 -46.49 -28.83
CA LEU A 685 13.03 -45.97 -30.14
C LEU A 685 12.72 -46.92 -31.32
N ASP A 686 12.60 -48.22 -31.06
CA ASP A 686 12.32 -49.27 -32.06
C ASP A 686 13.17 -49.20 -33.35
N ARG A 687 14.43 -48.76 -33.24
CA ARG A 687 15.38 -48.76 -34.37
C ARG A 687 15.99 -50.15 -34.56
N ASN A 688 16.11 -50.60 -35.81
CA ASN A 688 16.75 -51.88 -36.16
C ASN A 688 18.12 -52.05 -35.47
N THR A 689 18.27 -53.14 -34.71
CA THR A 689 19.53 -53.52 -34.06
C THR A 689 20.29 -54.52 -34.94
N THR A 690 21.59 -54.30 -35.15
CA THR A 690 22.48 -55.30 -35.75
C THR A 690 22.82 -56.38 -34.72
N GLY A 691 21.92 -57.37 -34.58
CA GLY A 691 22.18 -58.80 -34.31
C GLY A 691 23.24 -59.27 -33.30
N HIS A 692 23.72 -58.47 -32.34
CA HIS A 692 24.64 -58.93 -31.30
C HIS A 692 23.95 -59.02 -29.93
N LEU A 693 24.09 -60.17 -29.27
CA LEU A 693 23.65 -60.37 -27.88
C LEU A 693 24.45 -59.45 -26.94
N ILE A 694 23.76 -58.55 -26.24
CA ILE A 694 24.36 -57.72 -25.18
C ILE A 694 24.58 -58.62 -23.96
N VAL A 695 25.83 -58.92 -23.65
CA VAL A 695 26.23 -59.67 -22.46
C VAL A 695 26.82 -58.65 -21.48
N GLY A 696 26.08 -58.32 -20.42
CA GLY A 696 26.51 -57.30 -19.45
C GLY A 696 27.86 -57.64 -18.83
N GLN A 697 28.75 -56.64 -18.72
CA GLN A 697 29.97 -56.80 -17.93
C GLN A 697 29.59 -56.77 -16.45
N GLY A 698 29.52 -57.95 -15.84
CA GLY A 698 29.36 -58.06 -14.39
C GLY A 698 30.57 -57.49 -13.68
N SER A 699 30.34 -56.49 -12.84
CA SER A 699 31.22 -56.09 -11.74
C SER A 699 30.45 -56.12 -10.42
#